data_AF-A0A3R6IFH3-F1
#
_entry.id   AF-A0A3R6IFH3-F1
#
_cell.length_a   1.000
_cell.length_b   1.000
_cell.length_c   1.000
_cell.angle_alpha   90.00
_cell.angle_beta   90.00
_cell.angle_gamma   90.00
#
_symmetry.space_group_name_H-M   'P 1'
#
loop_
_entity.id
_entity.type
_entity.pdbx_description
1 polymer ?
#
loop_
_entity_poly.entity_id
_entity_poly.type
_entity_poly.pdbx_seq_one_letter_code
_entity_poly.pdbx_strand_id
1 'polypeptide(L)'
;MRQFILFLFLLLPFCIYSQVNETFDGPEIDSDWIGKDRDKFVVNTDGRLQLNIQPTASGSASIGRNIEYAADMQWEFDVLMNNVPSEKNRLYAYLYIEPENFFYVCIGFDGDKKLGLCRKGGQDMFKRNMNNYKKGSWVHIKVTLEENKYWTLYSRQHADTYYVKEGVCTYPVNSVPKGQFSFKFLYTETRSRLFSIDNVRIQHEITPTDTIPPVEPEIPAPSPADLPELEDIQVLTASSLQFVFTEAVRIEHAVFSISGIGNALRATYADESKAVINTLFPDELQPDEVYTVSYEGVTDVSGNNLSAYSEKWSTATGNEEDEKGDEDNENDDENDTEAIPSKAVLINEVMADPKGLAEKGNLPETEYVEVYNTLNQEVSLSGWQFVYQGQKPKTIGNIQLPSGGYAVLYRASRDIKVDAGGLAIPLESFPASLANAGKMLQLLDAKGNVVDEVTYEKATPGKSWERAAKGWILSTDPRGGTPGSKNSSSEEENPGKPDKPEIPDTPDEPDTPEIPDEPDFSEIFVVEPGEIVFNELLPEPYSGGSEYMELYNRSGRTLSLAGLSVAVRKTDGSLSTRYPLSAVHEKMEPDSYALLTKSKEGVSSFYLLKSPDVVYELPKLPILANTSSSLVLFRTKDECVVDEVSYSSKWHASSIKDRKGVALERIHPDMETQNPANWTSATETAGYGTPGYRNSQYGISNPEDATGIDAPAWIEEGRYYILSYLLDTPGYYCRAFVYDISGRRVAEIANHALLGTSGQLTWDGTASGHHLKAGAYIFYAELYHPAGNMKKYKKTFLVY
;
A
#
# COMPACT_ATOMS: atom_id res chain seq x y z
N MET A 1 28.98 50.97 8.39
CA MET A 1 29.89 50.21 7.48
C MET A 1 30.52 48.97 8.13
N ARG A 2 30.93 48.97 9.41
CA ARG A 2 31.53 47.78 10.04
C ARG A 2 30.57 46.60 10.31
N GLN A 3 29.28 46.85 10.51
CA GLN A 3 28.29 45.78 10.71
C GLN A 3 27.78 45.14 9.41
N PHE A 4 27.97 45.79 8.26
CA PHE A 4 27.58 45.24 6.95
C PHE A 4 28.62 44.22 6.43
N ILE A 5 29.88 44.34 6.87
CA ILE A 5 30.95 43.40 6.52
C ILE A 5 30.81 42.10 7.32
N LEU A 6 30.31 42.15 8.57
CA LEU A 6 30.10 40.95 9.39
C LEU A 6 28.97 40.06 8.84
N PHE A 7 27.96 40.64 8.19
CA PHE A 7 26.86 39.90 7.57
C PHE A 7 27.28 39.19 6.27
N LEU A 8 28.34 39.68 5.61
CA LEU A 8 28.89 39.03 4.41
C LEU A 8 29.73 37.79 4.72
N PHE A 9 30.26 37.68 5.95
CA PHE A 9 31.05 36.51 6.39
C PHE A 9 30.20 35.38 6.98
N LEU A 10 28.95 35.66 7.37
CA LEU A 10 27.98 34.67 7.87
C LEU A 10 27.21 33.94 6.75
N LEU A 11 27.38 34.38 5.50
CA LEU A 11 26.81 33.80 4.27
C LEU A 11 27.89 33.23 3.34
N LEU A 12 29.11 32.99 3.84
CA LEU A 12 30.00 32.03 3.20
C LEU A 12 29.58 30.65 3.71
N PRO A 13 28.74 29.88 2.97
CA PRO A 13 28.86 28.44 3.12
C PRO A 13 30.34 28.12 2.90
N PHE A 14 30.87 27.14 3.62
CA PHE A 14 32.14 26.55 3.23
C PHE A 14 32.02 26.20 1.74
N CYS A 15 32.61 27.02 0.87
CA CYS A 15 32.70 26.73 -0.54
C CYS A 15 33.67 25.55 -0.63
N ILE A 16 33.15 24.34 -0.47
CA ILE A 16 33.83 23.15 -0.95
C ILE A 16 33.90 23.37 -2.46
N TYR A 17 35.04 23.83 -2.94
CA TYR A 17 35.27 24.03 -4.36
C TYR A 17 35.41 22.65 -5.00
N SER A 18 34.30 22.07 -5.45
CA SER A 18 34.36 21.00 -6.43
C SER A 18 34.84 21.60 -7.75
N GLN A 19 35.92 21.06 -8.32
CA GLN A 19 36.41 21.49 -9.63
C GLN A 19 35.40 21.23 -10.75
N VAL A 20 34.50 20.26 -10.53
CA VAL A 20 33.38 19.96 -11.41
C VAL A 20 32.13 19.79 -10.56
N ASN A 21 31.06 20.51 -10.90
CA ASN A 21 29.71 20.31 -10.37
C ASN A 21 28.73 20.57 -11.52
N GLU A 22 28.26 19.49 -12.14
CA GLU A 22 27.42 19.52 -13.34
C GLU A 22 26.14 18.75 -13.10
N THR A 23 25.01 19.42 -13.25
CA THR A 23 23.67 18.84 -13.12
C THR A 23 22.96 18.72 -14.46
N PHE A 24 23.54 19.21 -15.56
CA PHE A 24 22.93 19.19 -16.89
C PHE A 24 21.49 19.77 -16.96
N ASP A 25 21.10 20.64 -16.02
CA ASP A 25 19.76 21.25 -15.96
C ASP A 25 19.47 22.21 -17.14
N GLY A 26 20.52 22.63 -17.85
CA GLY A 26 20.43 23.50 -19.02
C GLY A 26 20.11 22.73 -20.32
N PRO A 27 19.51 23.39 -21.34
CA PRO A 27 19.17 22.73 -22.59
C PRO A 27 20.39 22.35 -23.45
N GLU A 28 21.57 22.86 -23.11
CA GLU A 28 22.81 22.66 -23.87
C GLU A 28 23.91 22.10 -22.97
N ILE A 29 24.81 21.32 -23.57
CA ILE A 29 26.03 20.85 -22.91
C ILE A 29 27.03 22.02 -22.89
N ASP A 30 27.63 22.29 -21.74
CA ASP A 30 28.64 23.35 -21.62
C ASP A 30 29.85 23.15 -22.55
N SER A 31 30.53 24.26 -22.85
CA SER A 31 31.65 24.29 -23.82
C SER A 31 32.92 23.61 -23.32
N ASP A 32 33.03 23.39 -22.00
CA ASP A 32 34.16 22.73 -21.35
C ASP A 32 34.07 21.18 -21.39
N TRP A 33 32.88 20.65 -21.68
CA TRP A 33 32.72 19.26 -22.12
C TRP A 33 33.19 19.12 -23.56
N ILE A 34 34.31 18.43 -23.72
CA ILE A 34 35.06 18.25 -24.95
C ILE A 34 35.11 16.77 -25.36
N GLY A 35 35.42 16.53 -26.62
CA GLY A 35 35.55 15.19 -27.19
C GLY A 35 35.23 15.20 -28.68
N LYS A 36 35.86 14.29 -29.43
CA LYS A 36 35.63 14.17 -30.88
C LYS A 36 34.17 13.81 -31.24
N ASP A 37 33.44 13.23 -30.29
CA ASP A 37 32.08 12.74 -30.45
C ASP A 37 31.06 13.64 -29.71
N ARG A 38 31.47 14.85 -29.24
CA ARG A 38 30.64 15.75 -28.44
C ARG A 38 29.28 16.05 -29.08
N ASP A 39 29.27 16.23 -30.40
CA ASP A 39 28.08 16.51 -31.22
C ASP A 39 27.04 15.38 -31.24
N LYS A 40 27.42 14.18 -30.79
CA LYS A 40 26.54 13.01 -30.65
C LYS A 40 25.77 12.98 -29.33
N PHE A 41 26.07 13.90 -28.41
CA PHE A 41 25.45 13.98 -27.10
C PHE A 41 24.50 15.17 -27.01
N VAL A 42 23.46 15.00 -26.20
CA VAL A 42 22.51 16.05 -25.85
C VAL A 42 22.20 15.98 -24.36
N VAL A 43 21.69 17.08 -23.80
CA VAL A 43 20.88 17.01 -22.60
C VAL A 43 19.46 16.60 -23.02
N ASN A 44 18.94 15.51 -22.46
CA ASN A 44 17.59 15.03 -22.77
C ASN A 44 16.51 15.86 -22.05
N THR A 45 15.24 15.53 -22.26
CA THR A 45 14.11 16.27 -21.66
C THR A 45 14.07 16.21 -20.13
N ASP A 46 14.77 15.25 -19.52
CA ASP A 46 14.82 15.04 -18.09
C ASP A 46 16.07 15.70 -17.45
N GLY A 47 16.80 16.53 -18.21
CA GLY A 47 18.00 17.21 -17.71
C GLY A 47 19.23 16.31 -17.63
N ARG A 48 19.34 15.25 -18.44
CA ARG A 48 20.46 14.28 -18.35
C ARG A 48 21.27 14.18 -19.63
N LEU A 49 22.60 14.08 -19.49
CA LEU A 49 23.50 13.81 -20.60
C LEU A 49 23.23 12.43 -21.20
N GLN A 50 22.93 12.37 -22.50
CA GLN A 50 22.61 11.15 -23.22
C GLN A 50 23.13 11.16 -24.66
N LEU A 51 23.49 9.98 -25.19
CA LEU A 51 23.74 9.81 -26.62
C LEU A 51 22.46 9.99 -27.44
N ASN A 52 22.52 10.82 -28.48
CA ASN A 52 21.40 11.05 -29.38
C ASN A 52 21.79 10.81 -30.84
N ILE A 53 22.00 9.54 -31.17
CA ILE A 53 22.33 9.09 -32.53
C ILE A 53 21.39 7.98 -32.98
N GLN A 54 21.23 7.82 -34.30
CA GLN A 54 20.61 6.67 -34.93
C GLN A 54 21.73 5.78 -35.49
N PRO A 55 22.25 4.81 -34.72
CA PRO A 55 23.37 3.99 -35.17
C PRO A 55 22.93 3.07 -36.31
N THR A 56 23.86 2.73 -37.20
CA THR A 56 23.69 1.70 -38.24
C THR A 56 24.68 0.55 -38.09
N ALA A 57 25.60 0.68 -37.13
CA ALA A 57 26.59 -0.30 -36.73
C ALA A 57 26.89 -0.13 -35.24
N SER A 58 27.43 -1.18 -34.60
CA SER A 58 27.82 -1.11 -33.21
C SER A 58 29.07 -0.24 -33.06
N GLY A 59 29.20 0.47 -31.95
CA GLY A 59 30.29 1.41 -31.79
C GLY A 59 30.39 1.99 -30.38
N SER A 60 31.16 3.07 -30.28
CA SER A 60 31.31 3.81 -29.04
C SER A 60 31.48 5.30 -29.30
N ALA A 61 31.00 6.11 -28.36
CA ALA A 61 31.17 7.56 -28.39
C ALA A 61 31.57 8.06 -27.00
N SER A 62 32.36 9.14 -26.98
CA SER A 62 32.95 9.67 -25.75
C SER A 62 32.84 11.18 -25.62
N ILE A 63 32.65 11.63 -24.38
CA ILE A 63 32.61 13.04 -23.98
C ILE A 63 33.19 13.17 -22.58
N GLY A 64 33.91 14.26 -22.31
CA GLY A 64 34.58 14.45 -21.04
C GLY A 64 35.09 15.88 -20.85
N ARG A 65 35.84 16.13 -19.80
CA ARG A 65 36.42 17.44 -19.49
C ARG A 65 37.79 17.28 -18.86
N ASN A 66 38.61 18.33 -19.00
CA ASN A 66 39.91 18.36 -18.35
C ASN A 66 39.73 18.62 -16.86
N ILE A 67 40.44 17.87 -16.04
CA ILE A 67 40.42 17.99 -14.58
C ILE A 67 41.85 18.08 -14.03
N GLU A 68 41.99 18.71 -12.88
CA GLU A 68 43.23 18.72 -12.11
C GLU A 68 43.22 17.55 -11.14
N TYR A 69 44.36 16.88 -10.99
CA TYR A 69 44.49 15.78 -10.06
C TYR A 69 45.19 16.24 -8.79
N ALA A 70 44.75 15.69 -7.67
CA ALA A 70 45.37 15.86 -6.35
C ALA A 70 45.64 14.48 -5.72
N ALA A 71 46.32 14.49 -4.57
CA ALA A 71 46.60 13.26 -3.83
C ALA A 71 45.31 12.55 -3.38
N ASP A 72 44.32 13.36 -3.00
CA ASP A 72 42.98 12.90 -2.69
C ASP A 72 42.04 13.33 -3.83
N MET A 73 41.18 12.42 -4.26
CA MET A 73 40.20 12.66 -5.32
C MET A 73 38.89 11.96 -4.97
N GLN A 74 37.78 12.63 -5.28
CA GLN A 74 36.44 12.06 -5.25
C GLN A 74 35.75 12.32 -6.59
N TRP A 75 35.16 11.29 -7.17
CA TRP A 75 34.30 11.36 -8.34
C TRP A 75 32.92 10.81 -7.99
N GLU A 76 31.88 11.58 -8.31
CA GLU A 76 30.49 11.25 -8.13
C GLU A 76 29.71 11.50 -9.42
N PHE A 77 28.79 10.60 -9.75
CA PHE A 77 27.88 10.76 -10.88
C PHE A 77 26.72 9.77 -10.80
N ASP A 78 25.56 10.19 -11.29
CA ASP A 78 24.38 9.35 -11.44
C ASP A 78 24.35 8.65 -12.79
N VAL A 79 23.87 7.41 -12.80
CA VAL A 79 23.67 6.62 -14.03
C VAL A 79 22.27 6.03 -14.03
N LEU A 80 21.44 6.44 -14.99
CA LEU A 80 20.17 5.79 -15.30
C LEU A 80 20.38 4.81 -16.46
N MET A 81 19.93 3.56 -16.27
CA MET A 81 20.12 2.46 -17.21
C MET A 81 18.81 2.12 -17.92
N ASN A 82 18.66 2.57 -19.18
CA ASN A 82 17.45 2.32 -19.97
C ASN A 82 17.36 0.88 -20.52
N ASN A 83 18.38 0.07 -20.27
CA ASN A 83 18.43 -1.35 -20.59
C ASN A 83 19.32 -2.07 -19.57
N VAL A 84 19.14 -3.38 -19.42
CA VAL A 84 20.05 -4.21 -18.63
C VAL A 84 21.48 -4.04 -19.17
N PRO A 85 22.45 -3.60 -18.34
CA PRO A 85 23.81 -3.40 -18.78
C PRO A 85 24.51 -4.77 -18.95
N SER A 86 25.33 -4.88 -19.98
CA SER A 86 25.95 -6.15 -20.42
C SER A 86 27.29 -5.90 -21.11
N GLU A 87 28.02 -6.95 -21.49
CA GLU A 87 29.30 -6.75 -22.19
C GLU A 87 29.15 -6.03 -23.54
N LYS A 88 27.97 -6.12 -24.15
CA LYS A 88 27.64 -5.45 -25.41
C LYS A 88 27.10 -4.03 -25.21
N ASN A 89 26.58 -3.74 -24.02
CA ASN A 89 25.89 -2.50 -23.64
C ASN A 89 26.51 -1.98 -22.35
N ARG A 90 27.64 -1.26 -22.48
CA ARG A 90 28.50 -0.92 -21.34
C ARG A 90 28.84 0.56 -21.34
N LEU A 91 28.92 1.11 -20.14
CA LEU A 91 29.41 2.45 -19.86
C LEU A 91 30.77 2.38 -19.18
N TYR A 92 31.69 3.22 -19.63
CA TYR A 92 32.96 3.47 -18.95
C TYR A 92 32.99 4.91 -18.45
N ALA A 93 33.42 5.11 -17.20
CA ALA A 93 33.76 6.42 -16.67
C ALA A 93 35.25 6.44 -16.32
N TYR A 94 36.06 7.07 -17.16
CA TYR A 94 37.51 7.22 -16.95
C TYR A 94 37.77 8.32 -15.92
N LEU A 95 38.43 7.94 -14.83
CA LEU A 95 38.59 8.79 -13.64
C LEU A 95 39.98 9.43 -13.58
N TYR A 96 41.01 8.61 -13.78
CA TYR A 96 42.41 8.98 -13.62
C TYR A 96 43.25 8.36 -14.73
N ILE A 97 44.07 9.17 -15.40
CA ILE A 97 44.83 8.79 -16.59
C ILE A 97 46.28 9.23 -16.40
N GLU A 98 47.18 8.27 -16.60
CA GLU A 98 48.63 8.40 -16.57
C GLU A 98 49.22 8.06 -17.94
N PRO A 99 50.50 8.35 -18.21
CA PRO A 99 51.14 7.99 -19.48
C PRO A 99 51.01 6.49 -19.83
N GLU A 100 51.14 5.61 -18.84
CA GLU A 100 51.13 4.16 -19.05
C GLU A 100 49.91 3.43 -18.48
N ASN A 101 49.05 4.09 -17.71
CA ASN A 101 47.91 3.49 -17.01
C ASN A 101 46.67 4.38 -17.05
N PHE A 102 45.51 3.78 -16.83
CA PHE A 102 44.27 4.52 -16.60
C PHE A 102 43.32 3.69 -15.74
N PHE A 103 42.45 4.38 -15.02
CA PHE A 103 41.53 3.84 -14.03
C PHE A 103 40.11 4.31 -14.34
N TYR A 104 39.15 3.40 -14.27
CA TYR A 104 37.80 3.67 -14.72
C TYR A 104 36.76 2.82 -14.00
N VAL A 105 35.55 3.38 -13.85
CA VAL A 105 34.37 2.60 -13.50
C VAL A 105 33.81 1.95 -14.76
N CYS A 106 33.41 0.69 -14.64
CA CYS A 106 32.78 -0.09 -15.70
C CYS A 106 31.39 -0.55 -15.24
N ILE A 107 30.36 -0.17 -16.00
CA ILE A 107 28.97 -0.62 -15.80
C ILE A 107 28.54 -1.41 -17.03
N GLY A 108 28.35 -2.72 -16.86
CA GLY A 108 27.89 -3.63 -17.92
C GLY A 108 28.74 -4.87 -18.09
N PHE A 109 28.61 -5.82 -17.17
CA PHE A 109 29.11 -7.18 -17.35
C PHE A 109 27.94 -8.15 -17.53
N ASP A 110 28.18 -9.33 -18.08
CA ASP A 110 27.18 -10.39 -18.11
C ASP A 110 27.04 -11.04 -16.71
N GLY A 111 25.87 -11.61 -16.39
CA GLY A 111 25.54 -12.15 -15.05
C GLY A 111 25.20 -11.08 -14.00
N ASP A 112 25.24 -11.42 -12.70
CA ASP A 112 24.67 -10.58 -11.63
C ASP A 112 25.63 -9.51 -11.04
N LYS A 113 26.83 -9.37 -11.61
CA LYS A 113 27.91 -8.48 -11.13
C LYS A 113 28.22 -7.39 -12.14
N LYS A 114 27.35 -6.39 -12.22
CA LYS A 114 27.26 -5.39 -13.29
C LYS A 114 28.20 -4.20 -13.13
N LEU A 115 28.73 -3.94 -11.94
CA LEU A 115 29.62 -2.82 -11.63
C LEU A 115 31.04 -3.27 -11.25
N GLY A 116 32.05 -2.52 -11.66
CA GLY A 116 33.43 -2.72 -11.21
C GLY A 116 34.29 -1.47 -11.35
N LEU A 117 35.34 -1.38 -10.54
CA LEU A 117 36.45 -0.44 -10.71
C LEU A 117 37.61 -1.20 -11.36
N CYS A 118 38.06 -0.72 -12.52
CA CYS A 118 39.01 -1.42 -13.36
C CYS A 118 40.20 -0.52 -13.70
N ARG A 119 41.30 -1.15 -14.11
CA ARG A 119 42.46 -0.47 -14.69
C ARG A 119 42.74 -0.93 -16.12
N LYS A 120 43.69 -0.24 -16.78
CA LYS A 120 44.18 -0.57 -18.12
C LYS A 120 44.34 -2.09 -18.31
N GLY A 121 43.80 -2.59 -19.42
CA GLY A 121 43.76 -4.01 -19.73
C GLY A 121 42.52 -4.76 -19.25
N GLY A 122 41.51 -4.07 -18.69
CA GLY A 122 40.25 -4.71 -18.27
C GLY A 122 40.35 -5.44 -16.94
N GLN A 123 41.37 -5.15 -16.13
CA GLN A 123 41.62 -5.84 -14.88
C GLN A 123 40.86 -5.16 -13.75
N ASP A 124 40.00 -5.92 -13.07
CA ASP A 124 39.31 -5.46 -11.87
C ASP A 124 40.32 -5.14 -10.75
N MET A 125 40.12 -4.02 -10.05
CA MET A 125 40.99 -3.61 -8.95
C MET A 125 40.68 -4.37 -7.65
N PHE A 126 39.48 -4.94 -7.54
CA PHE A 126 39.03 -5.83 -6.47
C PHE A 126 37.92 -6.76 -6.99
N LYS A 127 37.58 -7.80 -6.23
CA LYS A 127 36.51 -8.74 -6.59
C LYS A 127 35.15 -8.04 -6.57
N ARG A 128 34.41 -8.10 -7.67
CA ARG A 128 33.06 -7.50 -7.78
C ARG A 128 32.03 -8.17 -6.86
N ASN A 129 31.18 -7.34 -6.25
CA ASN A 129 29.98 -7.76 -5.51
C ASN A 129 28.79 -8.00 -6.44
N MET A 130 27.74 -8.61 -5.89
CA MET A 130 26.45 -8.75 -6.58
C MET A 130 25.69 -7.43 -6.52
N ASN A 131 25.18 -6.97 -7.66
CA ASN A 131 24.40 -5.74 -7.75
C ASN A 131 23.27 -5.81 -8.80
N ASN A 132 23.18 -6.89 -9.58
CA ASN A 132 22.09 -7.28 -10.50
C ASN A 132 21.24 -6.12 -11.08
N TYR A 133 21.88 -5.10 -11.66
CA TYR A 133 21.18 -3.96 -12.22
C TYR A 133 20.29 -4.37 -13.39
N LYS A 134 19.05 -3.84 -13.39
CA LYS A 134 17.99 -4.15 -14.35
C LYS A 134 17.71 -2.95 -15.24
N LYS A 135 16.83 -3.13 -16.22
CA LYS A 135 16.26 -2.00 -16.98
C LYS A 135 15.55 -1.07 -15.99
N GLY A 136 15.87 0.21 -16.04
CA GLY A 136 15.35 1.25 -15.14
C GLY A 136 16.20 1.50 -13.90
N SER A 137 17.25 0.71 -13.63
CA SER A 137 18.12 0.96 -12.48
C SER A 137 18.74 2.36 -12.58
N TRP A 138 18.61 3.13 -11.51
CA TRP A 138 19.20 4.45 -11.33
C TRP A 138 20.14 4.40 -10.13
N VAL A 139 21.44 4.55 -10.40
CA VAL A 139 22.49 4.32 -9.42
C VAL A 139 23.38 5.54 -9.31
N HIS A 140 23.60 6.00 -8.09
CA HIS A 140 24.65 6.96 -7.76
C HIS A 140 25.97 6.23 -7.54
N ILE A 141 27.02 6.64 -8.25
CA ILE A 141 28.35 6.07 -8.14
C ILE A 141 29.26 7.07 -7.46
N LYS A 142 29.98 6.62 -6.43
CA LYS A 142 31.04 7.41 -5.77
C LYS A 142 32.34 6.63 -5.76
N VAL A 143 33.42 7.25 -6.22
CA VAL A 143 34.78 6.69 -6.16
C VAL A 143 35.68 7.64 -5.42
N THR A 144 36.48 7.10 -4.51
CA THR A 144 37.50 7.87 -3.79
C THR A 144 38.89 7.29 -4.06
N LEU A 145 39.87 8.17 -4.21
CA LEU A 145 41.30 7.88 -4.20
C LEU A 145 41.91 8.72 -3.07
N GLU A 146 42.52 8.08 -2.08
CA GLU A 146 43.16 8.74 -0.94
C GLU A 146 44.68 8.48 -0.96
N GLU A 147 45.48 9.50 -0.65
CA GLU A 147 46.94 9.48 -0.62
C GLU A 147 47.61 8.90 -1.89
N ASN A 148 47.03 9.16 -3.07
CA ASN A 148 47.43 8.57 -4.35
C ASN A 148 47.48 7.03 -4.36
N LYS A 149 46.83 6.30 -3.44
CA LYS A 149 46.96 4.83 -3.41
C LYS A 149 45.76 4.05 -2.89
N TYR A 150 44.88 4.63 -2.07
CA TYR A 150 43.74 3.90 -1.52
C TYR A 150 42.48 4.18 -2.33
N TRP A 151 42.00 3.18 -3.05
CA TRP A 151 40.82 3.28 -3.89
C TRP A 151 39.61 2.65 -3.21
N THR A 152 38.48 3.34 -3.21
CA THR A 152 37.20 2.78 -2.77
C THR A 152 36.10 3.09 -3.78
N LEU A 153 35.27 2.09 -4.10
CA LEU A 153 34.07 2.25 -4.91
C LEU A 153 32.84 2.08 -4.02
N TYR A 154 31.87 2.96 -4.22
CA TYR A 154 30.57 2.94 -3.60
C TYR A 154 29.47 3.03 -4.66
N SER A 155 28.35 2.40 -4.38
CA SER A 155 27.11 2.51 -5.15
C SER A 155 25.93 2.80 -4.22
N ARG A 156 24.90 3.46 -4.72
CA ARG A 156 23.64 3.69 -4.00
C ARG A 156 22.52 3.70 -5.01
N GLN A 157 21.45 2.91 -4.83
CA GLN A 157 20.28 3.09 -5.69
C GLN A 157 19.66 4.45 -5.41
N HIS A 158 19.05 5.08 -6.41
CA HIS A 158 18.48 6.42 -6.23
C HIS A 158 17.48 6.51 -5.05
N ALA A 159 16.74 5.43 -4.79
CA ALA A 159 15.80 5.31 -3.68
C ALA A 159 16.44 5.08 -2.30
N ASP A 160 17.70 4.62 -2.24
CA ASP A 160 18.37 4.30 -0.98
C ASP A 160 18.98 5.56 -0.35
N THR A 161 19.03 5.63 0.98
CA THR A 161 19.62 6.78 1.71
C THR A 161 21.11 6.62 2.03
N TYR A 162 21.67 5.42 1.83
CA TYR A 162 23.03 5.06 2.21
C TYR A 162 23.77 4.37 1.05
N TYR A 163 25.10 4.43 1.09
CA TYR A 163 25.96 3.77 0.11
C TYR A 163 26.31 2.34 0.49
N VAL A 164 26.24 1.45 -0.48
CA VAL A 164 26.91 0.16 -0.45
C VAL A 164 28.38 0.36 -0.80
N LYS A 165 29.28 -0.13 0.06
CA LYS A 165 30.71 -0.19 -0.23
C LYS A 165 31.00 -1.40 -1.13
N GLU A 166 31.18 -1.15 -2.43
CA GLU A 166 31.39 -2.17 -3.45
C GLU A 166 32.77 -2.83 -3.37
N GLY A 167 33.76 -2.09 -2.86
CA GLY A 167 35.08 -2.65 -2.58
C GLY A 167 36.14 -1.59 -2.35
N VAL A 168 37.26 -2.05 -1.79
CA VAL A 168 38.45 -1.23 -1.48
C VAL A 168 39.69 -1.96 -1.96
N CYS A 169 40.69 -1.23 -2.43
CA CYS A 169 42.00 -1.78 -2.72
C CYS A 169 43.11 -0.75 -2.53
N THR A 170 44.34 -1.22 -2.39
CA THR A 170 45.54 -0.37 -2.38
C THR A 170 46.29 -0.54 -3.69
N TYR A 171 46.32 0.51 -4.50
CA TYR A 171 47.04 0.57 -5.77
C TYR A 171 47.58 2.00 -6.01
N PRO A 172 48.92 2.21 -5.92
CA PRO A 172 49.50 3.54 -6.07
C PRO A 172 49.36 4.07 -7.50
N VAL A 173 49.06 5.37 -7.61
CA VAL A 173 49.08 6.13 -8.87
C VAL A 173 50.29 7.06 -8.93
N ASN A 174 50.71 7.38 -10.16
CA ASN A 174 51.68 8.43 -10.41
C ASN A 174 51.04 9.79 -10.19
N SER A 175 51.73 10.68 -9.46
CA SER A 175 51.30 12.06 -9.29
C SER A 175 51.51 12.83 -10.61
N VAL A 176 50.42 13.00 -11.36
CA VAL A 176 50.36 13.81 -12.58
C VAL A 176 49.46 15.01 -12.30
N PRO A 177 49.78 16.24 -12.73
CA PRO A 177 49.06 17.44 -12.28
C PRO A 177 47.67 17.59 -12.89
N LYS A 178 47.45 17.08 -14.11
CA LYS A 178 46.20 17.23 -14.87
C LYS A 178 45.92 16.00 -15.71
N GLY A 179 44.65 15.77 -16.01
CA GLY A 179 44.21 14.76 -16.96
C GLY A 179 42.79 15.00 -17.44
N GLN A 180 42.15 13.94 -17.95
CA GLN A 180 40.81 14.02 -18.49
C GLN A 180 39.88 13.03 -17.79
N PHE A 181 38.78 13.56 -17.27
CA PHE A 181 37.62 12.75 -16.88
C PHE A 181 36.72 12.57 -18.09
N SER A 182 36.27 11.35 -18.40
CA SER A 182 35.40 11.14 -19.56
C SER A 182 34.48 9.94 -19.42
N PHE A 183 33.31 10.05 -20.03
CA PHE A 183 32.42 8.92 -20.25
C PHE A 183 32.61 8.35 -21.65
N LYS A 184 32.53 7.02 -21.76
CA LYS A 184 32.48 6.31 -23.03
C LYS A 184 31.30 5.35 -23.01
N PHE A 185 30.39 5.56 -23.93
CA PHE A 185 29.16 4.80 -24.09
C PHE A 185 29.35 3.81 -25.23
N LEU A 186 29.09 2.52 -24.99
CA LEU A 186 28.98 1.52 -26.05
C LEU A 186 27.53 1.40 -26.47
N TYR A 187 27.32 1.27 -27.78
CA TYR A 187 26.01 1.16 -28.40
C TYR A 187 26.01 0.10 -29.50
N THR A 188 24.83 -0.43 -29.80
CA THR A 188 24.63 -1.42 -30.87
C THR A 188 24.07 -0.76 -32.13
N GLU A 189 23.94 -1.55 -33.20
CA GLU A 189 23.35 -1.11 -34.48
C GLU A 189 21.90 -0.61 -34.35
N THR A 190 21.21 -0.94 -33.24
CA THR A 190 19.80 -0.58 -33.05
C THR A 190 19.54 0.22 -31.77
N ARG A 191 20.54 0.40 -30.89
CA ARG A 191 20.33 1.02 -29.57
C ARG A 191 21.52 1.87 -29.14
N SER A 192 21.28 3.17 -28.99
CA SER A 192 22.28 4.17 -28.56
C SER A 192 21.96 4.85 -27.23
N ARG A 193 20.68 4.98 -26.87
CA ARG A 193 20.17 5.66 -25.65
C ARG A 193 20.15 4.76 -24.40
N LEU A 194 21.18 3.93 -24.23
CA LEU A 194 21.21 2.87 -23.22
C LEU A 194 21.46 3.39 -21.80
N PHE A 195 22.20 4.49 -21.69
CA PHE A 195 22.56 5.13 -20.42
C PHE A 195 22.31 6.63 -20.53
N SER A 196 21.99 7.27 -19.40
CA SER A 196 22.05 8.71 -19.23
C SER A 196 22.73 9.07 -17.91
N ILE A 197 23.42 10.21 -17.90
CA ILE A 197 24.28 10.65 -16.79
C ILE A 197 23.77 11.98 -16.24
N ASP A 198 23.87 12.11 -14.93
CA ASP A 198 23.45 13.30 -14.20
C ASP A 198 24.37 13.52 -12.97
N ASN A 199 24.26 14.70 -12.33
CA ASN A 199 24.90 15.04 -11.05
C ASN A 199 26.40 14.68 -10.97
N VAL A 200 27.19 15.09 -11.96
CA VAL A 200 28.63 14.83 -12.00
C VAL A 200 29.35 15.80 -11.06
N ARG A 201 29.99 15.28 -10.02
CA ARG A 201 30.81 16.06 -9.09
C ARG A 201 32.23 15.49 -8.98
N ILE A 202 33.23 16.36 -9.10
CA ILE A 202 34.65 15.98 -8.95
C ILE A 202 35.34 16.99 -8.06
N GLN A 203 36.09 16.51 -7.07
CA GLN A 203 36.74 17.35 -6.06
C GLN A 203 38.00 16.71 -5.50
N HIS A 204 38.83 17.52 -4.84
CA HIS A 204 40.11 17.13 -4.22
C HIS A 204 39.97 16.73 -2.75
N GLU A 205 38.76 16.80 -2.21
CA GLU A 205 38.47 16.44 -0.81
C GLU A 205 37.52 15.26 -0.78
N ILE A 206 37.84 14.25 0.04
CA ILE A 206 36.96 13.12 0.27
C ILE A 206 35.92 13.52 1.32
N THR A 207 34.66 13.52 0.92
CA THR A 207 33.54 13.74 1.83
C THR A 207 33.19 12.46 2.56
N PRO A 208 32.72 12.55 3.83
CA PRO A 208 32.15 11.40 4.52
C PRO A 208 31.13 10.67 3.63
N THR A 209 31.28 9.34 3.53
CA THR A 209 30.33 8.49 2.81
C THR A 209 29.49 7.78 3.85
N ASP A 210 28.19 8.05 3.88
CA ASP A 210 27.29 7.29 4.73
C ASP A 210 27.12 5.88 4.15
N THR A 211 27.69 4.89 4.82
CA THR A 211 27.54 3.47 4.47
C THR A 211 26.73 2.71 5.49
N ILE A 212 26.18 3.42 6.47
CA ILE A 212 25.38 2.83 7.52
C ILE A 212 23.95 2.91 6.99
N PRO A 213 23.30 1.77 6.67
CA PRO A 213 21.86 1.80 6.44
C PRO A 213 21.22 2.51 7.63
N PRO A 214 20.18 3.35 7.43
CA PRO A 214 19.52 4.03 8.53
C PRO A 214 19.26 2.99 9.61
N VAL A 215 19.90 3.20 10.76
CA VAL A 215 19.63 2.41 11.94
C VAL A 215 18.21 2.81 12.29
N GLU A 216 17.26 1.93 11.96
CA GLU A 216 15.95 1.94 12.58
C GLU A 216 16.24 2.11 14.08
N PRO A 217 15.70 3.15 14.75
CA PRO A 217 16.11 3.49 16.10
C PRO A 217 16.10 2.21 16.93
N GLU A 218 17.25 1.85 17.52
CA GLU A 218 17.34 0.69 18.39
C GLU A 218 16.34 0.92 19.52
N ILE A 219 15.15 0.32 19.36
CA ILE A 219 14.26 0.01 20.44
C ILE A 219 15.12 -0.88 21.35
N PRO A 220 15.33 -0.53 22.63
CA PRO A 220 16.01 -1.44 23.55
C PRO A 220 15.33 -2.80 23.40
N ALA A 221 16.13 -3.85 23.15
CA ALA A 221 15.60 -5.19 22.88
C ALA A 221 14.44 -5.46 23.83
N PRO A 222 13.23 -5.80 23.31
CA PRO A 222 12.09 -6.07 24.15
C PRO A 222 12.52 -7.05 25.24
N SER A 223 12.03 -6.83 26.47
CA SER A 223 12.21 -7.84 27.50
C SER A 223 11.66 -9.16 26.95
N PRO A 224 12.17 -10.35 27.32
CA PRO A 224 11.61 -11.62 26.82
C PRO A 224 10.08 -11.74 27.00
N ALA A 225 9.50 -10.96 27.91
CA ALA A 225 8.05 -10.85 28.16
C ALA A 225 7.27 -9.99 27.15
N ASP A 226 7.95 -9.27 26.25
CA ASP A 226 7.35 -8.39 25.22
C ASP A 226 7.58 -8.94 23.80
N LEU A 227 8.14 -10.16 23.66
CA LEU A 227 8.26 -10.85 22.37
C LEU A 227 7.00 -11.67 22.08
N PRO A 228 6.61 -11.86 20.81
CA PRO A 228 5.53 -12.77 20.46
C PRO A 228 5.83 -14.17 20.99
N GLU A 229 4.90 -14.75 21.74
CA GLU A 229 5.01 -16.10 22.29
C GLU A 229 4.17 -17.07 21.47
N LEU A 230 4.61 -18.33 21.36
CA LEU A 230 3.78 -19.38 20.78
C LEU A 230 2.66 -19.71 21.78
N GLU A 231 1.43 -19.41 21.42
CA GLU A 231 0.24 -19.62 22.24
C GLU A 231 -0.31 -21.03 22.09
N ASP A 232 -0.37 -21.53 20.84
CA ASP A 232 -0.98 -22.83 20.54
C ASP A 232 -0.40 -23.50 19.29
N ILE A 233 -0.52 -24.83 19.23
CA ILE A 233 -0.25 -25.64 18.04
C ILE A 233 -1.45 -26.55 17.78
N GLN A 234 -2.14 -26.31 16.66
CA GLN A 234 -3.35 -27.05 16.29
C GLN A 234 -3.11 -27.98 15.11
N VAL A 235 -3.76 -29.13 15.13
CA VAL A 235 -3.78 -30.05 13.98
C VAL A 235 -4.83 -29.57 12.99
N LEU A 236 -4.39 -29.14 11.81
CA LEU A 236 -5.31 -28.80 10.71
C LEU A 236 -5.72 -30.05 9.95
N THR A 237 -4.74 -30.90 9.63
CA THR A 237 -4.91 -32.16 8.91
C THR A 237 -3.87 -33.17 9.40
N ALA A 238 -3.92 -34.41 8.91
CA ALA A 238 -2.91 -35.42 9.22
C ALA A 238 -1.49 -35.00 8.81
N SER A 239 -1.31 -34.04 7.90
CA SER A 239 0.00 -33.58 7.41
C SER A 239 0.22 -32.07 7.61
N SER A 240 -0.64 -31.38 8.36
CA SER A 240 -0.55 -29.94 8.58
C SER A 240 -0.79 -29.54 10.02
N LEU A 241 0.09 -28.68 10.54
CA LEU A 241 -0.07 -28.02 11.83
C LEU A 241 -0.24 -26.51 11.64
N GLN A 242 -1.02 -25.89 12.52
CA GLN A 242 -1.13 -24.45 12.66
C GLN A 242 -0.39 -24.02 13.92
N PHE A 243 0.49 -23.03 13.81
CA PHE A 243 1.16 -22.38 14.93
C PHE A 243 0.51 -21.02 15.14
N VAL A 244 0.07 -20.75 16.37
CA VAL A 244 -0.59 -19.49 16.75
C VAL A 244 0.33 -18.73 17.69
N PHE A 245 0.71 -17.51 17.32
CA PHE A 245 1.51 -16.62 18.16
C PHE A 245 0.62 -15.52 18.76
N THR A 246 1.01 -14.99 19.91
CA THR A 246 0.28 -13.92 20.59
C THR A 246 0.25 -12.61 19.79
N GLU A 247 1.23 -12.40 18.89
CA GLU A 247 1.37 -11.24 18.02
C GLU A 247 1.95 -11.62 16.64
N ALA A 248 1.99 -10.67 15.72
CA ALA A 248 2.51 -10.88 14.36
C ALA A 248 3.99 -11.28 14.36
N VAL A 249 4.33 -12.31 13.58
CA VAL A 249 5.71 -12.80 13.41
C VAL A 249 6.15 -12.81 11.95
N ARG A 250 7.47 -12.89 11.72
CA ARG A 250 8.11 -13.07 10.42
C ARG A 250 8.70 -14.47 10.30
N ILE A 251 8.36 -15.17 9.21
CA ILE A 251 8.77 -16.56 8.94
C ILE A 251 9.79 -16.70 7.79
N GLU A 252 10.42 -15.62 7.36
CA GLU A 252 11.35 -15.57 6.20
C GLU A 252 12.56 -16.51 6.33
N HIS A 253 12.97 -16.78 7.58
CA HIS A 253 14.05 -17.69 7.93
C HIS A 253 13.58 -18.83 8.85
N ALA A 254 12.28 -18.96 9.05
CA ALA A 254 11.73 -19.94 9.97
C ALA A 254 11.78 -21.35 9.38
N VAL A 255 12.15 -22.31 10.22
CA VAL A 255 12.12 -23.74 9.92
C VAL A 255 11.24 -24.42 10.96
N PHE A 256 10.13 -25.00 10.51
CA PHE A 256 9.24 -25.83 11.33
C PHE A 256 9.57 -27.30 11.07
N SER A 257 9.65 -28.13 12.10
CA SER A 257 10.02 -29.54 11.95
C SER A 257 9.29 -30.47 12.91
N ILE A 258 9.09 -31.72 12.47
CA ILE A 258 8.51 -32.79 13.28
C ILE A 258 9.48 -33.98 13.30
N SER A 259 9.80 -34.50 14.48
CA SER A 259 10.71 -35.64 14.62
C SER A 259 10.19 -36.86 13.85
N GLY A 260 11.01 -37.48 13.01
CA GLY A 260 10.61 -38.67 12.25
C GLY A 260 9.87 -38.38 10.94
N ILE A 261 9.31 -37.18 10.78
CA ILE A 261 8.66 -36.70 9.54
C ILE A 261 9.58 -35.71 8.78
N GLY A 262 10.29 -34.84 9.50
CA GLY A 262 11.23 -33.88 8.93
C GLY A 262 10.69 -32.45 8.90
N ASN A 263 11.32 -31.60 8.08
CA ASN A 263 10.98 -30.18 7.97
C ASN A 263 9.68 -29.98 7.19
N ALA A 264 8.93 -28.94 7.54
CA ALA A 264 7.79 -28.50 6.76
C ALA A 264 8.23 -28.16 5.33
N LEU A 265 7.49 -28.68 4.35
CA LEU A 265 7.64 -28.37 2.93
C LEU A 265 7.23 -26.93 2.63
N ARG A 266 6.30 -26.39 3.43
CA ARG A 266 5.76 -25.04 3.29
C ARG A 266 5.29 -24.51 4.65
N ALA A 267 5.50 -23.22 4.87
CA ALA A 267 4.91 -22.44 5.94
C ALA A 267 4.34 -21.13 5.35
N THR A 268 3.09 -20.79 5.68
CA THR A 268 2.43 -19.57 5.19
C THR A 268 1.53 -18.98 6.25
N TYR A 269 1.38 -17.65 6.25
CA TYR A 269 0.39 -16.99 7.10
C TYR A 269 -1.02 -17.44 6.75
N ALA A 270 -1.83 -17.71 7.77
CA ALA A 270 -3.23 -18.11 7.60
C ALA A 270 -4.14 -16.91 7.29
N ASP A 271 -3.74 -15.70 7.68
CA ASP A 271 -4.50 -14.45 7.54
C ASP A 271 -3.57 -13.22 7.43
N GLU A 272 -4.15 -12.02 7.34
CA GLU A 272 -3.41 -10.75 7.24
C GLU A 272 -2.79 -10.30 8.58
N SER A 273 -3.16 -10.92 9.71
CA SER A 273 -2.59 -10.59 11.03
C SER A 273 -1.14 -11.03 11.16
N LYS A 274 -0.74 -12.06 10.40
CA LYS A 274 0.60 -12.70 10.44
C LYS A 274 0.97 -13.30 11.80
N ALA A 275 0.02 -13.47 12.71
CA ALA A 275 0.19 -14.17 13.98
C ALA A 275 -0.05 -15.68 13.86
N VAL A 276 -0.75 -16.12 12.81
CA VAL A 276 -1.14 -17.52 12.59
C VAL A 276 -0.43 -18.12 11.37
N ILE A 277 0.24 -19.26 11.54
CA ILE A 277 1.08 -19.89 10.51
C ILE A 277 0.60 -21.32 10.24
N ASN A 278 0.21 -21.60 9.01
CA ASN A 278 -0.12 -22.93 8.55
C ASN A 278 1.10 -23.60 7.93
N THR A 279 1.41 -24.82 8.37
CA THR A 279 2.55 -25.62 7.92
C THR A 279 2.09 -26.91 7.25
N LEU A 280 2.87 -27.39 6.27
CA LEU A 280 2.63 -28.66 5.57
C LEU A 280 3.88 -29.53 5.67
N PHE A 281 3.72 -30.76 6.14
CA PHE A 281 4.79 -31.73 6.33
C PHE A 281 4.76 -32.84 5.26
N PRO A 282 5.92 -33.48 4.97
CA PRO A 282 6.05 -34.45 3.89
C PRO A 282 5.28 -35.76 4.12
N ASP A 283 5.08 -36.17 5.37
CA ASP A 283 4.38 -37.41 5.75
C ASP A 283 3.27 -37.12 6.77
N GLU A 284 2.29 -38.02 6.84
CA GLU A 284 1.15 -37.93 7.76
C GLU A 284 1.54 -38.34 9.19
N LEU A 285 1.11 -37.54 10.16
CA LEU A 285 1.08 -37.84 11.58
C LEU A 285 0.26 -39.10 11.84
N GLN A 286 0.86 -40.08 12.51
CA GLN A 286 0.18 -41.30 12.89
C GLN A 286 -0.60 -41.08 14.20
N PRO A 287 -1.82 -41.63 14.33
CA PRO A 287 -2.57 -41.62 15.58
C PRO A 287 -1.78 -42.28 16.71
N ASP A 288 -1.93 -41.77 17.93
CA ASP A 288 -1.33 -42.27 19.17
C ASP A 288 0.22 -42.31 19.19
N GLU A 289 0.89 -41.63 18.25
CA GLU A 289 2.33 -41.42 18.29
C GLU A 289 2.70 -40.09 18.96
N VAL A 290 3.84 -40.11 19.64
CA VAL A 290 4.44 -38.92 20.24
C VAL A 290 5.53 -38.41 19.31
N TYR A 291 5.29 -37.23 18.77
CA TYR A 291 6.25 -36.49 17.97
C TYR A 291 6.93 -35.41 18.81
N THR A 292 8.08 -34.92 18.37
CA THR A 292 8.64 -33.65 18.84
C THR A 292 8.39 -32.62 17.75
N VAL A 293 7.63 -31.57 18.06
CA VAL A 293 7.34 -30.46 17.17
C VAL A 293 8.25 -29.30 17.56
N SER A 294 8.91 -28.70 16.58
CA SER A 294 9.84 -27.59 16.83
C SER A 294 9.75 -26.52 15.75
N TYR A 295 10.15 -25.30 16.12
CA TYR A 295 10.48 -24.25 15.18
C TYR A 295 11.77 -23.53 15.58
N GLU A 296 12.50 -23.04 14.59
CA GLU A 296 13.65 -22.15 14.76
C GLU A 296 13.61 -21.03 13.71
N GLY A 297 14.26 -19.89 13.97
CA GLY A 297 14.38 -18.80 13.00
C GLY A 297 13.13 -17.95 12.78
N VAL A 298 12.13 -18.06 13.67
CA VAL A 298 10.98 -17.13 13.71
C VAL A 298 11.45 -15.82 14.35
N THR A 299 11.03 -14.69 13.78
CA THR A 299 11.36 -13.35 14.29
C THR A 299 10.09 -12.52 14.51
N ASP A 300 10.15 -11.49 15.35
CA ASP A 300 9.06 -10.51 15.46
C ASP A 300 9.03 -9.58 14.22
N VAL A 301 8.06 -8.65 14.17
CA VAL A 301 7.96 -7.67 13.08
C VAL A 301 9.14 -6.69 13.03
N SER A 302 9.93 -6.58 14.09
CA SER A 302 11.14 -5.76 14.19
C SER A 302 12.43 -6.53 13.88
N GLY A 303 12.34 -7.83 13.60
CA GLY A 303 13.48 -8.70 13.26
C GLY A 303 14.22 -9.32 14.45
N ASN A 304 13.68 -9.23 15.68
CA ASN A 304 14.24 -9.91 16.85
C ASN A 304 13.89 -11.41 16.80
N ASN A 305 14.86 -12.28 17.11
CA ASN A 305 14.64 -13.73 17.10
C ASN A 305 13.82 -14.18 18.31
N LEU A 306 12.77 -14.96 18.05
CA LEU A 306 12.10 -15.75 19.09
C LEU A 306 13.02 -16.91 19.50
N SER A 307 12.88 -17.34 20.75
CA SER A 307 13.57 -18.55 21.22
C SER A 307 13.12 -19.75 20.40
N ALA A 308 14.07 -20.62 20.04
CA ALA A 308 13.75 -21.88 19.37
C ALA A 308 12.84 -22.72 20.28
N TYR A 309 11.74 -23.20 19.70
CA TYR A 309 10.77 -24.02 20.39
C TYR A 309 10.99 -25.49 20.04
N SER A 310 10.84 -26.38 21.02
CA SER A 310 10.91 -27.82 20.82
C SER A 310 10.23 -28.54 21.96
N GLU A 311 9.05 -29.07 21.72
CA GLU A 311 8.29 -29.84 22.71
C GLU A 311 7.77 -31.15 22.15
N LYS A 312 7.57 -32.10 23.07
CA LYS A 312 6.93 -33.37 22.76
C LYS A 312 5.44 -33.17 22.71
N TRP A 313 4.85 -33.61 21.62
CA TRP A 313 3.45 -33.44 21.29
C TRP A 313 2.89 -34.80 20.86
N SER A 314 1.79 -35.22 21.48
CA SER A 314 1.14 -36.51 21.19
C SER A 314 -0.12 -36.29 20.36
N THR A 315 -0.34 -37.12 19.34
CA THR A 315 -1.58 -37.13 18.54
C THR A 315 -2.75 -37.83 19.24
N ALA A 316 -2.61 -38.19 20.52
CA ALA A 316 -3.63 -38.91 21.28
C ALA A 316 -4.91 -38.07 21.41
N THR A 317 -5.99 -38.55 20.79
CA THR A 317 -7.35 -38.17 21.15
C THR A 317 -7.59 -38.70 22.57
N GLY A 318 -7.70 -37.81 23.55
CA GLY A 318 -7.92 -38.18 24.94
C GLY A 318 -9.20 -38.98 25.14
N ASN A 319 -9.08 -40.31 25.08
CA ASN A 319 -9.77 -41.23 25.96
C ASN A 319 -8.79 -41.53 27.09
N GLU A 320 -8.84 -40.78 28.19
CA GLU A 320 -8.33 -41.28 29.46
C GLU A 320 -9.52 -41.47 30.39
N GLU A 321 -9.90 -42.74 30.53
CA GLU A 321 -10.70 -43.24 31.64
C GLU A 321 -9.94 -43.03 32.95
N ASP A 322 -10.72 -42.74 34.00
CA ASP A 322 -10.31 -42.58 35.39
C ASP A 322 -9.34 -43.67 35.90
N GLU A 323 -8.30 -43.27 36.64
CA GLU A 323 -8.02 -43.90 37.94
C GLU A 323 -7.51 -42.89 38.99
N LYS A 324 -8.42 -42.61 39.93
CA LYS A 324 -8.24 -42.35 41.37
C LYS A 324 -7.74 -40.98 41.84
N GLY A 325 -8.60 -40.34 42.64
CA GLY A 325 -8.17 -39.74 43.91
C GLY A 325 -8.98 -38.55 44.41
N ASP A 326 -10.18 -38.83 44.92
CA ASP A 326 -10.81 -38.25 46.13
C ASP A 326 -11.09 -36.73 46.27
N GLU A 327 -12.33 -36.53 46.74
CA GLU A 327 -12.88 -35.46 47.60
C GLU A 327 -13.51 -34.21 46.95
N ASP A 328 -14.85 -34.28 46.97
CA ASP A 328 -15.80 -33.24 47.38
C ASP A 328 -15.95 -31.98 46.51
N ASN A 329 -16.99 -31.98 45.66
CA ASN A 329 -18.25 -31.30 46.02
C ASN A 329 -19.34 -31.55 44.98
N GLU A 330 -20.51 -31.91 45.49
CA GLU A 330 -21.80 -31.85 44.82
C GLU A 330 -22.05 -30.45 44.24
N ASN A 331 -22.37 -30.38 42.96
CA ASN A 331 -23.64 -29.80 42.50
C ASN A 331 -23.87 -30.13 41.03
N ASP A 332 -25.07 -30.68 40.81
CA ASP A 332 -25.71 -30.90 39.53
C ASP A 332 -25.62 -29.68 38.61
N ASP A 333 -25.32 -29.92 37.33
CA ASP A 333 -26.24 -29.55 36.25
C ASP A 333 -25.83 -30.28 34.97
N GLU A 334 -26.63 -31.28 34.61
CA GLU A 334 -26.74 -31.73 33.22
C GLU A 334 -27.05 -30.51 32.34
N ASN A 335 -26.26 -30.28 31.30
CA ASN A 335 -26.78 -29.55 30.15
C ASN A 335 -26.41 -30.29 28.86
N ASP A 336 -27.45 -30.91 28.31
CA ASP A 336 -27.57 -31.44 26.96
C ASP A 336 -26.77 -30.60 25.95
N THR A 337 -25.79 -31.21 25.28
CA THR A 337 -25.36 -30.69 23.98
C THR A 337 -26.39 -31.12 22.95
N GLU A 338 -27.39 -30.24 22.77
CA GLU A 338 -28.46 -30.36 21.79
C GLU A 338 -27.90 -30.80 20.42
N ALA A 339 -28.58 -31.76 19.80
CA ALA A 339 -28.30 -32.14 18.42
C ALA A 339 -28.38 -30.89 17.53
N ILE A 340 -27.33 -30.64 16.73
CA ILE A 340 -27.30 -29.52 15.79
C ILE A 340 -28.53 -29.63 14.88
N PRO A 341 -29.41 -28.62 14.85
CA PRO A 341 -30.66 -28.73 14.11
C PRO A 341 -30.37 -28.94 12.61
N SER A 342 -31.19 -29.77 11.96
CA SER A 342 -31.15 -29.89 10.49
C SER A 342 -31.23 -28.49 9.88
N LYS A 343 -30.41 -28.20 8.86
CA LYS A 343 -30.27 -26.88 8.22
C LYS A 343 -29.53 -25.79 9.04
N ALA A 344 -28.91 -26.12 10.18
CA ALA A 344 -28.04 -25.19 10.91
C ALA A 344 -26.91 -24.62 10.05
N VAL A 345 -26.34 -25.45 9.18
CA VAL A 345 -25.39 -25.04 8.14
C VAL A 345 -25.92 -25.50 6.79
N LEU A 346 -25.93 -24.61 5.81
CA LEU A 346 -26.48 -24.86 4.48
C LEU A 346 -25.37 -24.91 3.44
N ILE A 347 -25.44 -25.82 2.48
CA ILE A 347 -24.67 -25.71 1.23
C ILE A 347 -25.22 -24.50 0.48
N ASN A 348 -24.46 -23.42 0.36
CA ASN A 348 -24.96 -22.11 -0.03
C ASN A 348 -24.71 -21.75 -1.50
N GLU A 349 -23.57 -22.18 -2.04
CA GLU A 349 -23.14 -21.89 -3.41
C GLU A 349 -22.37 -23.07 -4.00
N VAL A 350 -22.51 -23.34 -5.30
CA VAL A 350 -21.80 -24.43 -6.01
C VAL A 350 -21.28 -23.94 -7.36
N MET A 351 -19.96 -23.84 -7.51
CA MET A 351 -19.28 -23.59 -8.79
C MET A 351 -18.78 -24.91 -9.36
N ALA A 352 -19.53 -25.50 -10.29
CA ALA A 352 -19.20 -26.79 -10.91
C ALA A 352 -18.62 -26.69 -12.33
N ASP A 353 -18.63 -25.50 -12.95
CA ASP A 353 -18.01 -25.28 -14.27
C ASP A 353 -17.37 -23.88 -14.29
N PRO A 354 -16.14 -23.71 -13.78
CA PRO A 354 -15.52 -22.40 -13.63
C PRO A 354 -14.87 -21.91 -14.94
N LYS A 355 -15.13 -22.57 -16.07
CA LYS A 355 -14.48 -22.28 -17.34
C LYS A 355 -14.83 -20.88 -17.84
N GLY A 356 -13.80 -20.12 -18.23
CA GLY A 356 -13.90 -18.76 -18.73
C GLY A 356 -13.89 -17.68 -17.64
N LEU A 357 -13.71 -18.04 -16.36
CA LEU A 357 -13.61 -17.07 -15.27
C LEU A 357 -12.26 -16.34 -15.26
N ALA A 358 -11.15 -17.03 -15.54
CA ALA A 358 -9.83 -16.40 -15.59
C ALA A 358 -9.70 -15.41 -16.76
N GLU A 359 -10.31 -15.68 -17.90
CA GLU A 359 -10.33 -14.77 -19.06
C GLU A 359 -11.13 -13.49 -18.80
N LYS A 360 -12.11 -13.56 -17.88
CA LYS A 360 -12.91 -12.41 -17.43
C LYS A 360 -12.24 -11.62 -16.30
N GLY A 361 -11.13 -12.11 -15.75
CA GLY A 361 -10.35 -11.43 -14.71
C GLY A 361 -11.02 -11.37 -13.32
N ASN A 362 -12.12 -12.11 -13.10
CA ASN A 362 -12.96 -11.91 -11.92
C ASN A 362 -12.69 -12.91 -10.79
N LEU A 363 -12.58 -14.21 -11.11
CA LEU A 363 -12.30 -15.30 -10.17
C LEU A 363 -11.37 -16.34 -10.85
N PRO A 364 -10.53 -17.08 -10.08
CA PRO A 364 -9.79 -18.22 -10.62
C PRO A 364 -10.72 -19.30 -11.20
N GLU A 365 -10.23 -20.08 -12.17
CA GLU A 365 -11.00 -21.21 -12.72
C GLU A 365 -11.01 -22.41 -11.74
N THR A 366 -11.66 -22.24 -10.60
CA THR A 366 -11.67 -23.24 -9.52
C THR A 366 -13.09 -23.64 -9.18
N GLU A 367 -13.31 -24.96 -9.12
CA GLU A 367 -14.56 -25.54 -8.64
C GLU A 367 -14.58 -25.49 -7.12
N TYR A 368 -15.73 -25.14 -6.55
CA TYR A 368 -15.92 -25.07 -5.11
C TYR A 368 -17.36 -25.34 -4.70
N VAL A 369 -17.54 -25.66 -3.42
CA VAL A 369 -18.83 -25.75 -2.74
C VAL A 369 -18.75 -24.87 -1.50
N GLU A 370 -19.62 -23.89 -1.38
CA GLU A 370 -19.71 -23.03 -0.21
C GLU A 370 -20.75 -23.55 0.79
N VAL A 371 -20.49 -23.36 2.08
CA VAL A 371 -21.44 -23.56 3.16
C VAL A 371 -21.66 -22.27 3.96
N TYR A 372 -22.85 -22.10 4.53
CA TYR A 372 -23.29 -20.91 5.27
C TYR A 372 -23.89 -21.30 6.62
N ASN A 373 -23.45 -20.65 7.70
CA ASN A 373 -24.02 -20.84 9.03
C ASN A 373 -25.29 -19.99 9.20
N THR A 374 -26.45 -20.64 9.40
CA THR A 374 -27.74 -19.96 9.59
C THR A 374 -28.02 -19.58 11.04
N LEU A 375 -27.22 -20.08 11.98
CA LEU A 375 -27.39 -19.80 13.39
C LEU A 375 -26.82 -18.43 13.75
N ASN A 376 -27.37 -17.83 14.80
CA ASN A 376 -26.89 -16.60 15.43
C ASN A 376 -25.70 -16.84 16.39
N GLN A 377 -25.08 -18.01 16.30
CA GLN A 377 -23.93 -18.43 17.10
C GLN A 377 -22.94 -19.19 16.22
N GLU A 378 -21.69 -19.26 16.67
CA GLU A 378 -20.64 -20.01 16.01
C GLU A 378 -20.94 -21.52 16.00
N VAL A 379 -20.60 -22.19 14.89
CA VAL A 379 -20.76 -23.64 14.73
C VAL A 379 -19.40 -24.28 14.50
N SER A 380 -19.06 -25.28 15.32
CA SER A 380 -17.89 -26.12 15.07
C SER A 380 -18.20 -27.16 13.99
N LEU A 381 -17.37 -27.17 12.95
CA LEU A 381 -17.40 -28.18 11.88
C LEU A 381 -16.47 -29.36 12.17
N SER A 382 -15.94 -29.47 13.39
CA SER A 382 -15.08 -30.60 13.79
C SER A 382 -15.79 -31.93 13.58
N GLY A 383 -15.15 -32.84 12.85
CA GLY A 383 -15.71 -34.15 12.50
C GLY A 383 -16.77 -34.14 11.39
N TRP A 384 -17.16 -32.97 10.87
CA TRP A 384 -18.15 -32.89 9.78
C TRP A 384 -17.57 -33.40 8.46
N GLN A 385 -18.47 -33.90 7.60
CA GLN A 385 -18.10 -34.51 6.34
C GLN A 385 -18.88 -33.93 5.16
N PHE A 386 -18.17 -33.64 4.08
CA PHE A 386 -18.72 -33.33 2.78
C PHE A 386 -18.82 -34.60 1.93
N VAL A 387 -19.99 -34.86 1.36
CA VAL A 387 -20.24 -36.02 0.50
C VAL A 387 -20.59 -35.55 -0.90
N TYR A 388 -19.85 -36.07 -1.89
CA TYR A 388 -20.18 -35.95 -3.30
C TYR A 388 -20.69 -37.29 -3.83
N GLN A 389 -21.86 -37.31 -4.46
CA GLN A 389 -22.55 -38.55 -4.83
C GLN A 389 -21.67 -39.56 -5.56
N GLY A 390 -21.59 -40.78 -5.01
CA GLY A 390 -20.78 -41.87 -5.57
C GLY A 390 -19.30 -41.83 -5.15
N GLN A 391 -18.92 -40.93 -4.26
CA GLN A 391 -17.60 -40.88 -3.62
C GLN A 391 -17.71 -41.09 -2.10
N LYS A 392 -16.60 -41.44 -1.46
CA LYS A 392 -16.53 -41.54 0.01
C LYS A 392 -16.69 -40.13 0.64
N PRO A 393 -17.28 -40.03 1.84
CA PRO A 393 -17.31 -38.78 2.62
C PRO A 393 -15.91 -38.20 2.86
N LYS A 394 -15.82 -36.88 2.93
CA LYS A 394 -14.56 -36.12 3.03
C LYS A 394 -14.62 -35.21 4.24
N THR A 395 -13.69 -35.36 5.16
CA THR A 395 -13.65 -34.54 6.37
C THR A 395 -13.34 -33.09 6.03
N ILE A 396 -14.08 -32.15 6.62
CA ILE A 396 -13.91 -30.70 6.38
C ILE A 396 -12.77 -30.11 7.22
N GLY A 397 -12.42 -30.75 8.34
CA GLY A 397 -11.39 -30.30 9.28
C GLY A 397 -11.98 -29.65 10.53
N ASN A 398 -11.13 -29.19 11.45
CA ASN A 398 -11.54 -28.52 12.68
C ASN A 398 -11.68 -27.02 12.44
N ILE A 399 -12.83 -26.61 11.90
CA ILE A 399 -13.11 -25.21 11.56
C ILE A 399 -14.23 -24.68 12.44
N GLN A 400 -14.03 -23.48 12.99
CA GLN A 400 -15.07 -22.68 13.62
C GLN A 400 -15.72 -21.78 12.56
N LEU A 401 -17.01 -21.97 12.30
CA LEU A 401 -17.76 -21.17 11.33
C LEU A 401 -18.59 -20.11 12.09
N PRO A 402 -18.23 -18.81 12.00
CA PRO A 402 -18.93 -17.75 12.73
C PRO A 402 -20.43 -17.70 12.43
N SER A 403 -21.19 -17.09 13.32
CA SER A 403 -22.62 -16.78 13.10
C SER A 403 -22.80 -16.02 11.80
N GLY A 404 -23.64 -16.53 10.87
CA GLY A 404 -23.82 -15.91 9.56
C GLY A 404 -22.59 -15.94 8.65
N GLY A 405 -21.56 -16.72 8.99
CA GLY A 405 -20.32 -16.84 8.22
C GLY A 405 -20.42 -17.81 7.05
N TYR A 406 -19.50 -17.65 6.10
CA TYR A 406 -19.38 -18.47 4.88
C TYR A 406 -18.07 -19.28 4.92
N ALA A 407 -18.09 -20.50 4.39
CA ALA A 407 -16.89 -21.32 4.21
C ALA A 407 -16.89 -21.99 2.82
N VAL A 408 -15.84 -21.76 2.04
CA VAL A 408 -15.68 -22.23 0.66
C VAL A 408 -14.79 -23.47 0.64
N LEU A 409 -15.39 -24.64 0.39
CA LEU A 409 -14.69 -25.92 0.24
C LEU A 409 -14.16 -26.07 -1.20
N TYR A 410 -12.86 -26.27 -1.37
CA TYR A 410 -12.23 -26.39 -2.70
C TYR A 410 -11.07 -27.39 -2.68
N ARG A 411 -10.55 -27.74 -3.87
CA ARG A 411 -9.40 -28.64 -3.97
C ARG A 411 -8.09 -27.94 -3.59
N ALA A 412 -7.37 -28.46 -2.61
CA ALA A 412 -6.14 -27.86 -2.06
C ALA A 412 -5.06 -27.50 -3.09
N SER A 413 -4.99 -28.23 -4.21
CA SER A 413 -4.04 -27.97 -5.30
C SER A 413 -4.46 -26.87 -6.29
N ARG A 414 -5.47 -26.06 -5.97
CA ARG A 414 -6.02 -25.01 -6.85
C ARG A 414 -6.03 -23.66 -6.12
N ASP A 415 -5.91 -22.57 -6.87
CA ASP A 415 -6.05 -21.22 -6.31
C ASP A 415 -7.53 -20.88 -6.14
N ILE A 416 -7.91 -20.22 -5.05
CA ILE A 416 -9.26 -19.69 -4.83
C ILE A 416 -9.16 -18.23 -4.38
N LYS A 417 -10.18 -17.43 -4.70
CA LYS A 417 -10.37 -16.08 -4.14
C LYS A 417 -11.69 -16.10 -3.38
N VAL A 418 -11.64 -15.79 -2.10
CA VAL A 418 -12.78 -15.74 -1.17
C VAL A 418 -12.87 -14.33 -0.60
N ASP A 419 -14.07 -13.77 -0.51
CA ASP A 419 -14.29 -12.42 0.03
C ASP A 419 -13.96 -12.37 1.54
N ALA A 420 -13.63 -11.19 2.07
CA ALA A 420 -13.08 -11.00 3.42
C ALA A 420 -13.96 -11.51 4.59
N GLY A 421 -15.22 -11.86 4.34
CA GLY A 421 -16.15 -12.45 5.31
C GLY A 421 -16.25 -13.98 5.25
N GLY A 422 -15.52 -14.64 4.35
CA GLY A 422 -15.58 -16.09 4.14
C GLY A 422 -14.27 -16.81 4.43
N LEU A 423 -14.37 -18.06 4.89
CA LEU A 423 -13.23 -18.94 5.14
C LEU A 423 -12.93 -19.78 3.88
N ALA A 424 -11.67 -19.83 3.45
CA ALA A 424 -11.23 -20.73 2.38
C ALA A 424 -10.76 -22.06 2.96
N ILE A 425 -11.46 -23.17 2.65
CA ILE A 425 -11.17 -24.50 3.20
C ILE A 425 -10.62 -25.44 2.12
N PRO A 426 -9.28 -25.63 2.04
CA PRO A 426 -8.68 -26.56 1.10
C PRO A 426 -8.89 -28.01 1.54
N LEU A 427 -9.45 -28.84 0.66
CA LEU A 427 -9.65 -30.28 0.88
C LEU A 427 -8.76 -31.08 -0.09
N GLU A 428 -7.82 -31.88 0.45
CA GLU A 428 -6.93 -32.75 -0.33
C GLU A 428 -7.71 -33.77 -1.18
N SER A 429 -8.78 -34.29 -0.59
CA SER A 429 -9.63 -35.30 -1.22
C SER A 429 -10.86 -34.70 -1.93
N PHE A 430 -10.94 -33.38 -2.14
CA PHE A 430 -12.04 -32.74 -2.90
C PHE A 430 -12.27 -33.44 -4.26
N PRO A 431 -13.50 -33.54 -4.79
CA PRO A 431 -13.72 -34.20 -6.07
C PRO A 431 -12.76 -33.67 -7.13
N ALA A 432 -12.11 -34.56 -7.88
CA ALA A 432 -11.13 -34.15 -8.88
C ALA A 432 -11.75 -33.23 -9.94
N SER A 433 -13.03 -33.44 -10.22
CA SER A 433 -13.92 -32.46 -10.82
C SER A 433 -15.36 -32.63 -10.28
N LEU A 434 -16.10 -31.53 -10.17
CA LEU A 434 -17.56 -31.55 -10.04
C LEU A 434 -18.17 -31.84 -11.42
N ALA A 435 -19.28 -32.59 -11.47
CA ALA A 435 -19.89 -32.93 -12.75
C ALA A 435 -20.75 -31.78 -13.26
N ASN A 436 -20.47 -31.28 -14.46
CA ASN A 436 -21.26 -30.22 -15.09
C ASN A 436 -22.71 -30.66 -15.39
N ALA A 437 -23.01 -31.96 -15.37
CA ALA A 437 -24.37 -32.48 -15.54
C ALA A 437 -25.25 -32.37 -14.29
N GLY A 438 -24.69 -31.94 -13.16
CA GLY A 438 -25.39 -31.91 -11.87
C GLY A 438 -25.18 -33.18 -11.05
N LYS A 439 -25.01 -33.02 -9.73
CA LYS A 439 -24.83 -34.12 -8.77
C LYS A 439 -25.39 -33.76 -7.41
N MET A 440 -25.67 -34.79 -6.62
CA MET A 440 -26.05 -34.63 -5.21
C MET A 440 -24.81 -34.38 -4.34
N LEU A 441 -24.94 -33.43 -3.44
CA LEU A 441 -24.01 -33.04 -2.39
C LEU A 441 -24.70 -33.19 -1.03
N GLN A 442 -24.00 -33.69 -0.02
CA GLN A 442 -24.48 -33.71 1.36
C GLN A 442 -23.43 -33.15 2.30
N LEU A 443 -23.92 -32.57 3.39
CA LEU A 443 -23.15 -32.16 4.55
C LEU A 443 -23.60 -32.99 5.75
N LEU A 444 -22.68 -33.74 6.34
CA LEU A 444 -22.93 -34.59 7.50
C LEU A 444 -22.30 -33.96 8.75
N ASP A 445 -22.99 -34.03 9.89
CA ASP A 445 -22.42 -33.66 11.18
C ASP A 445 -21.41 -34.71 11.68
N ALA A 446 -20.76 -34.44 12.82
CA ALA A 446 -19.80 -35.35 13.45
C ALA A 446 -20.38 -36.72 13.83
N LYS A 447 -21.70 -36.83 13.99
CA LYS A 447 -22.41 -38.08 14.31
C LYS A 447 -22.87 -38.83 13.05
N GLY A 448 -22.64 -38.27 11.86
CA GLY A 448 -23.03 -38.82 10.56
C GLY A 448 -24.46 -38.49 10.15
N ASN A 449 -25.16 -37.58 10.84
CA ASN A 449 -26.50 -37.15 10.44
C ASN A 449 -26.41 -36.14 9.29
N VAL A 450 -27.37 -36.18 8.37
CA VAL A 450 -27.45 -35.20 7.28
C VAL A 450 -27.92 -33.85 7.82
N VAL A 451 -27.04 -32.84 7.75
CA VAL A 451 -27.35 -31.44 8.13
C VAL A 451 -28.00 -30.72 6.94
N ASP A 452 -27.43 -30.91 5.74
CA ASP A 452 -27.99 -30.38 4.51
C ASP A 452 -27.69 -31.29 3.32
N GLU A 453 -28.57 -31.24 2.33
CA GLU A 453 -28.48 -31.99 1.08
C GLU A 453 -29.01 -31.13 -0.06
N VAL A 454 -28.26 -31.12 -1.17
CA VAL A 454 -28.67 -30.46 -2.42
C VAL A 454 -28.30 -31.33 -3.60
N THR A 455 -29.16 -31.37 -4.61
CA THR A 455 -28.76 -31.78 -5.96
C THR A 455 -28.67 -30.53 -6.83
N TYR A 456 -27.46 -30.14 -7.24
CA TYR A 456 -27.29 -29.01 -8.14
C TYR A 456 -27.56 -29.47 -9.58
N GLU A 457 -28.19 -28.60 -10.38
CA GLU A 457 -28.55 -28.91 -11.76
C GLU A 457 -27.35 -28.75 -12.72
N LYS A 458 -27.60 -28.93 -14.02
CA LYS A 458 -26.58 -28.76 -15.04
C LYS A 458 -25.90 -27.39 -14.91
N ALA A 459 -24.58 -27.42 -14.72
CA ALA A 459 -23.75 -26.22 -14.53
C ALA A 459 -23.70 -25.37 -15.80
N THR A 460 -23.60 -24.05 -15.60
CA THR A 460 -23.37 -23.08 -16.68
C THR A 460 -21.92 -22.59 -16.60
N PRO A 461 -21.15 -22.60 -17.70
CA PRO A 461 -19.76 -22.16 -17.68
C PRO A 461 -19.58 -20.75 -17.10
N GLY A 462 -18.72 -20.66 -16.09
CA GLY A 462 -18.38 -19.45 -15.35
C GLY A 462 -19.54 -18.89 -14.53
N LYS A 463 -20.50 -19.72 -14.12
CA LYS A 463 -21.59 -19.34 -13.21
C LYS A 463 -21.83 -20.40 -12.15
N SER A 464 -21.84 -20.01 -10.88
CA SER A 464 -22.26 -20.85 -9.77
C SER A 464 -23.78 -20.96 -9.70
N TRP A 465 -24.23 -22.03 -9.06
CA TRP A 465 -25.56 -22.11 -8.47
C TRP A 465 -25.53 -21.48 -7.08
N GLU A 466 -26.47 -20.60 -6.77
CA GLU A 466 -26.63 -19.93 -5.49
C GLU A 466 -27.99 -20.30 -4.87
N ARG A 467 -27.99 -20.58 -3.57
CA ARG A 467 -29.22 -20.86 -2.82
C ARG A 467 -30.02 -19.57 -2.61
N ALA A 468 -31.32 -19.63 -2.92
CA ALA A 468 -32.30 -18.57 -2.75
C ALA A 468 -33.54 -19.08 -1.99
N ALA A 469 -34.48 -18.18 -1.66
CA ALA A 469 -35.69 -18.52 -0.90
C ALA A 469 -36.58 -19.59 -1.59
N LYS A 470 -36.57 -19.63 -2.94
CA LYS A 470 -37.36 -20.59 -3.76
C LYS A 470 -36.48 -21.59 -4.52
N GLY A 471 -35.42 -22.07 -3.91
CA GLY A 471 -34.54 -23.10 -4.49
C GLY A 471 -33.19 -22.54 -4.91
N TRP A 472 -32.64 -23.04 -6.02
CA TRP A 472 -31.33 -22.65 -6.51
C TRP A 472 -31.48 -21.82 -7.78
N ILE A 473 -30.75 -20.71 -7.86
CA ILE A 473 -30.68 -19.90 -9.07
C ILE A 473 -29.23 -19.73 -9.53
N LEU A 474 -29.02 -19.46 -10.81
CA LEU A 474 -27.68 -19.15 -11.30
C LEU A 474 -27.25 -17.79 -10.79
N SER A 475 -25.96 -17.67 -10.42
CA SER A 475 -25.38 -16.42 -10.00
C SER A 475 -25.63 -15.29 -11.01
N THR A 476 -26.08 -14.18 -10.46
CA THR A 476 -26.22 -12.90 -11.17
C THR A 476 -25.03 -11.98 -10.90
N ASP A 477 -24.12 -12.38 -9.98
CA ASP A 477 -22.88 -11.67 -9.74
C ASP A 477 -22.02 -11.64 -11.02
N PRO A 478 -21.51 -10.46 -11.43
CA PRO A 478 -20.68 -10.32 -12.63
C PRO A 478 -19.39 -11.15 -12.58
N ARG A 479 -18.92 -11.51 -11.38
CA ARG A 479 -17.78 -12.41 -11.17
C ARG A 479 -18.09 -13.86 -11.54
N GLY A 480 -19.37 -14.21 -11.66
CA GLY A 480 -19.85 -15.57 -11.90
C GLY A 480 -20.15 -16.36 -10.62
N GLY A 481 -19.92 -15.78 -9.44
CA GLY A 481 -20.24 -16.36 -8.14
C GLY A 481 -19.86 -15.41 -7.00
N THR A 482 -20.24 -15.75 -5.78
CA THR A 482 -20.10 -14.96 -4.55
C THR A 482 -19.30 -15.68 -3.45
N PRO A 483 -18.13 -16.28 -3.74
CA PRO A 483 -17.41 -17.08 -2.75
C PRO A 483 -17.00 -16.22 -1.54
N GLY A 484 -17.50 -16.57 -0.37
CA GLY A 484 -17.26 -15.91 0.90
C GLY A 484 -18.20 -14.74 1.22
N SER A 485 -19.26 -14.54 0.44
CA SER A 485 -20.20 -13.44 0.64
C SER A 485 -21.66 -13.84 0.35
N LYS A 486 -22.57 -12.90 0.58
CA LYS A 486 -24.01 -13.15 0.41
C LYS A 486 -24.34 -13.38 -1.07
N ASN A 487 -25.07 -14.46 -1.34
CA ASN A 487 -25.59 -14.78 -2.67
C ASN A 487 -26.29 -13.58 -3.33
N SER A 488 -26.06 -13.43 -4.64
CA SER A 488 -26.60 -12.37 -5.50
C SER A 488 -28.13 -12.44 -5.72
N SER A 489 -28.81 -13.41 -5.10
CA SER A 489 -30.17 -13.84 -5.43
C SER A 489 -31.29 -13.47 -4.44
N SER A 490 -31.03 -12.61 -3.44
CA SER A 490 -32.05 -12.25 -2.45
C SER A 490 -32.88 -11.02 -2.85
N GLU A 491 -33.99 -11.22 -3.57
CA GLU A 491 -35.11 -10.27 -3.57
C GLU A 491 -36.15 -10.66 -2.50
N GLU A 492 -36.52 -9.70 -1.64
CA GLU A 492 -37.69 -9.78 -0.76
C GLU A 492 -38.98 -9.67 -1.59
N GLU A 493 -39.89 -10.63 -1.43
CA GLU A 493 -41.21 -10.59 -2.06
C GLU A 493 -42.09 -9.47 -1.47
N ASN A 494 -42.51 -8.53 -2.32
CA ASN A 494 -43.65 -7.66 -2.03
C ASN A 494 -44.94 -8.41 -2.43
N PRO A 495 -45.88 -8.70 -1.49
CA PRO A 495 -47.01 -9.58 -1.76
C PRO A 495 -48.13 -8.83 -2.51
N GLY A 496 -48.37 -9.17 -3.78
CA GLY A 496 -49.60 -8.73 -4.42
C GLY A 496 -49.68 -8.84 -5.94
N LYS A 497 -49.88 -10.06 -6.47
CA LYS A 497 -50.93 -10.34 -7.49
C LYS A 497 -51.00 -11.82 -7.86
N PRO A 498 -52.20 -12.36 -8.16
CA PRO A 498 -52.44 -13.80 -8.29
C PRO A 498 -52.22 -14.36 -9.70
N ASP A 499 -51.99 -15.67 -9.73
CA ASP A 499 -51.77 -16.56 -10.89
C ASP A 499 -52.78 -16.43 -12.05
N LYS A 500 -52.30 -16.60 -13.28
CA LYS A 500 -52.99 -17.38 -14.34
C LYS A 500 -52.11 -17.62 -15.60
N PRO A 501 -52.42 -18.57 -16.50
CA PRO A 501 -51.58 -19.73 -16.78
C PRO A 501 -51.13 -19.83 -18.26
N GLU A 502 -50.41 -20.91 -18.52
CA GLU A 502 -49.76 -21.39 -19.76
C GLU A 502 -50.37 -21.01 -21.12
N ILE A 503 -49.43 -20.80 -22.06
CA ILE A 503 -49.57 -20.56 -23.50
C ILE A 503 -50.03 -21.86 -24.20
N PRO A 504 -50.74 -21.78 -25.34
CA PRO A 504 -50.18 -22.44 -26.53
C PRO A 504 -50.32 -21.68 -27.86
N ASP A 505 -49.24 -21.79 -28.62
CA ASP A 505 -49.04 -21.77 -30.08
C ASP A 505 -49.39 -20.54 -30.97
N THR A 506 -48.34 -20.12 -31.69
CA THR A 506 -48.23 -19.29 -32.91
C THR A 506 -49.04 -19.84 -34.11
N PRO A 507 -49.28 -19.14 -35.26
CA PRO A 507 -48.55 -17.97 -35.83
C PRO A 507 -49.40 -16.89 -36.57
N ASP A 508 -48.78 -15.74 -36.88
CA ASP A 508 -48.76 -15.02 -38.19
C ASP A 508 -48.53 -13.50 -38.02
N GLU A 509 -47.48 -12.99 -38.66
CA GLU A 509 -47.17 -11.56 -38.93
C GLU A 509 -48.09 -10.99 -40.05
N PRO A 510 -48.15 -9.66 -40.35
CA PRO A 510 -47.52 -8.49 -39.72
C PRO A 510 -48.45 -7.23 -39.57
N ASP A 511 -47.81 -6.13 -39.18
CA ASP A 511 -48.13 -4.69 -39.34
C ASP A 511 -48.50 -3.90 -38.07
N THR A 512 -47.47 -3.24 -37.54
CA THR A 512 -47.46 -2.13 -36.56
C THR A 512 -48.26 -0.91 -37.06
N PRO A 513 -48.93 -0.15 -36.17
CA PRO A 513 -48.21 0.95 -35.51
C PRO A 513 -48.60 1.28 -34.05
N GLU A 514 -47.54 1.66 -33.32
CA GLU A 514 -47.38 2.60 -32.20
C GLU A 514 -48.24 2.45 -30.92
N ILE A 515 -47.58 1.94 -29.86
CA ILE A 515 -47.98 2.04 -28.45
C ILE A 515 -47.07 3.11 -27.81
N PRO A 516 -47.61 4.05 -27.01
CA PRO A 516 -46.82 5.10 -26.34
C PRO A 516 -45.82 4.50 -25.35
N ASP A 517 -44.60 5.06 -25.35
CA ASP A 517 -43.42 4.58 -24.61
C ASP A 517 -43.71 4.29 -23.13
N GLU A 518 -43.31 3.08 -22.70
CA GLU A 518 -43.16 2.72 -21.29
C GLU A 518 -42.10 3.62 -20.63
N PRO A 519 -42.19 3.88 -19.32
CA PRO A 519 -41.20 4.70 -18.63
C PRO A 519 -39.81 4.06 -18.74
N ASP A 520 -38.88 4.83 -19.27
CA ASP A 520 -37.48 4.45 -19.45
C ASP A 520 -36.79 4.30 -18.08
N PHE A 521 -36.57 3.04 -17.65
CA PHE A 521 -35.80 2.72 -16.44
C PHE A 521 -34.31 3.07 -16.55
N SER A 522 -33.85 3.63 -17.68
CA SER A 522 -32.46 4.10 -17.83
C SER A 522 -32.13 5.33 -16.97
N GLU A 523 -33.11 6.01 -16.36
CA GLU A 523 -32.88 7.17 -15.48
C GLU A 523 -32.39 6.82 -14.05
N ILE A 524 -32.55 5.57 -13.57
CA ILE A 524 -32.23 5.21 -12.16
C ILE A 524 -30.72 4.97 -11.94
N PHE A 525 -29.92 4.72 -12.98
CA PHE A 525 -28.48 4.44 -12.87
C PHE A 525 -27.58 5.59 -13.33
N VAL A 526 -28.16 6.77 -13.52
CA VAL A 526 -27.46 7.96 -13.99
C VAL A 526 -26.93 8.75 -12.80
N VAL A 527 -25.65 9.16 -12.85
CA VAL A 527 -25.04 10.05 -11.85
C VAL A 527 -25.61 11.46 -12.04
N GLU A 528 -26.31 11.94 -11.03
CA GLU A 528 -26.96 13.24 -11.03
C GLU A 528 -26.04 14.38 -10.56
N PRO A 529 -26.32 15.63 -10.93
CA PRO A 529 -25.56 16.78 -10.48
C PRO A 529 -25.34 16.82 -8.97
N GLY A 530 -24.07 16.90 -8.63
CA GLY A 530 -23.54 16.94 -7.28
C GLY A 530 -23.50 15.60 -6.58
N GLU A 531 -23.98 14.47 -7.09
CA GLU A 531 -23.87 13.22 -6.32
C GLU A 531 -22.42 12.78 -6.08
N ILE A 532 -21.57 13.03 -7.08
CA ILE A 532 -20.11 12.90 -6.98
C ILE A 532 -19.50 14.29 -7.09
N VAL A 533 -18.67 14.66 -6.14
CA VAL A 533 -18.07 16.00 -6.07
C VAL A 533 -16.56 15.93 -5.97
N PHE A 534 -15.87 16.99 -6.43
CA PHE A 534 -14.45 17.17 -6.13
C PHE A 534 -14.27 17.42 -4.62
N ASN A 535 -13.32 16.70 -4.03
CA ASN A 535 -13.09 16.70 -2.58
C ASN A 535 -11.68 17.16 -2.19
N GLU A 536 -10.66 16.75 -2.95
CA GLU A 536 -9.27 17.11 -2.70
C GLU A 536 -8.52 17.28 -4.04
N LEU A 537 -7.64 18.28 -4.13
CA LEU A 537 -6.84 18.56 -5.33
C LEU A 537 -5.38 18.78 -4.96
N LEU A 538 -4.46 18.13 -5.66
CA LEU A 538 -3.03 18.41 -5.57
C LEU A 538 -2.47 18.86 -6.93
N PRO A 539 -2.47 20.18 -7.21
CA PRO A 539 -1.92 20.73 -8.46
C PRO A 539 -0.38 20.77 -8.48
N GLU A 540 0.26 20.96 -7.33
CA GLU A 540 1.70 21.19 -7.23
C GLU A 540 2.36 20.11 -6.37
N PRO A 541 2.54 18.86 -6.87
CA PRO A 541 3.15 17.79 -6.10
C PRO A 541 4.64 18.04 -5.80
N TYR A 542 5.20 17.27 -4.86
CA TYR A 542 6.65 17.22 -4.66
C TYR A 542 7.39 16.76 -5.93
N SER A 543 8.69 17.02 -6.01
CA SER A 543 9.50 16.47 -7.11
C SER A 543 9.47 14.94 -7.05
N GLY A 544 9.06 14.29 -8.15
CA GLY A 544 8.84 12.84 -8.19
C GLY A 544 7.44 12.40 -7.73
N GLY A 545 6.64 13.33 -7.20
CA GLY A 545 5.24 13.09 -6.87
C GLY A 545 4.31 13.20 -8.08
N SER A 546 3.06 12.77 -7.93
CA SER A 546 2.04 12.88 -8.97
C SER A 546 0.92 13.84 -8.59
N GLU A 547 0.41 14.59 -9.57
CA GLU A 547 -0.84 15.33 -9.41
C GLU A 547 -1.97 14.34 -9.12
N TYR A 548 -2.93 14.76 -8.31
CA TYR A 548 -4.17 14.01 -8.16
C TYR A 548 -5.38 14.90 -7.99
N MET A 549 -6.53 14.33 -8.30
CA MET A 549 -7.84 14.87 -7.94
C MET A 549 -8.64 13.76 -7.29
N GLU A 550 -9.31 14.09 -6.20
CA GLU A 550 -10.15 13.16 -5.48
C GLU A 550 -11.62 13.52 -5.66
N LEU A 551 -12.41 12.47 -5.91
CA LEU A 551 -13.85 12.52 -5.96
C LEU A 551 -14.44 11.89 -4.70
N TYR A 552 -15.56 12.43 -4.22
CA TYR A 552 -16.31 11.89 -3.09
C TYR A 552 -17.74 11.62 -3.50
N ASN A 553 -18.25 10.43 -3.18
CA ASN A 553 -19.66 10.09 -3.36
C ASN A 553 -20.44 10.57 -2.14
N ARG A 554 -21.13 11.70 -2.28
CA ARG A 554 -21.99 12.26 -1.22
C ARG A 554 -23.43 11.75 -1.29
N SER A 555 -23.74 10.85 -2.21
CA SER A 555 -25.07 10.26 -2.34
C SER A 555 -25.22 9.04 -1.42
N GLY A 556 -26.46 8.69 -1.10
CA GLY A 556 -26.77 7.46 -0.36
C GLY A 556 -26.78 6.19 -1.21
N ARG A 557 -26.23 6.22 -2.44
CA ARG A 557 -26.24 5.09 -3.37
C ARG A 557 -24.88 4.85 -4.01
N THR A 558 -24.65 3.61 -4.42
CA THR A 558 -23.43 3.19 -5.12
C THR A 558 -23.41 3.71 -6.55
N LEU A 559 -22.39 4.48 -6.94
CA LEU A 559 -22.31 5.17 -8.22
C LEU A 559 -21.09 4.72 -9.05
N SER A 560 -21.27 4.60 -10.36
CA SER A 560 -20.16 4.24 -11.26
C SER A 560 -19.51 5.47 -11.87
N LEU A 561 -18.18 5.49 -11.88
CA LEU A 561 -17.39 6.50 -12.60
C LEU A 561 -17.29 6.19 -14.11
N ALA A 562 -17.61 4.97 -14.55
CA ALA A 562 -17.34 4.54 -15.93
C ALA A 562 -18.09 5.36 -17.00
N GLY A 563 -19.23 5.96 -16.63
CA GLY A 563 -20.01 6.86 -17.49
C GLY A 563 -19.55 8.32 -17.46
N LEU A 564 -18.57 8.67 -16.64
CA LEU A 564 -18.12 10.04 -16.42
C LEU A 564 -16.82 10.36 -17.18
N SER A 565 -16.61 11.64 -17.40
CA SER A 565 -15.38 12.21 -17.96
C SER A 565 -14.97 13.44 -17.16
N VAL A 566 -13.66 13.69 -17.10
CA VAL A 566 -13.09 14.94 -16.58
C VAL A 566 -12.50 15.76 -17.72
N ALA A 567 -12.63 17.08 -17.66
CA ALA A 567 -11.96 18.02 -18.57
C ALA A 567 -11.63 19.35 -17.87
N VAL A 568 -10.75 20.14 -18.48
CA VAL A 568 -10.51 21.53 -18.08
C VAL A 568 -11.43 22.44 -18.88
N ARG A 569 -12.14 23.36 -18.21
CA ARG A 569 -12.89 24.44 -18.87
C ARG A 569 -11.97 25.62 -19.14
N LYS A 570 -11.95 26.07 -20.39
CA LYS A 570 -11.20 27.24 -20.84
C LYS A 570 -11.96 28.53 -20.54
N THR A 571 -11.27 29.66 -20.64
CA THR A 571 -11.85 31.00 -20.44
C THR A 571 -12.95 31.36 -21.44
N ASP A 572 -12.96 30.74 -22.63
CA ASP A 572 -14.02 30.88 -23.63
C ASP A 572 -15.25 30.00 -23.36
N GLY A 573 -15.25 29.26 -22.24
CA GLY A 573 -16.33 28.37 -21.81
C GLY A 573 -16.25 26.96 -22.40
N SER A 574 -15.39 26.71 -23.39
CA SER A 574 -15.23 25.40 -24.02
C SER A 574 -14.44 24.41 -23.14
N LEU A 575 -14.70 23.11 -23.30
CA LEU A 575 -13.94 22.05 -22.64
C LEU A 575 -12.67 21.70 -23.44
N SER A 576 -11.61 21.33 -22.72
CA SER A 576 -10.38 20.78 -23.30
C SER A 576 -10.56 19.34 -23.81
N THR A 577 -9.46 18.61 -23.98
CA THR A 577 -9.47 17.15 -24.10
C THR A 577 -10.34 16.54 -22.99
N ARG A 578 -11.19 15.60 -23.37
CA ARG A 578 -12.04 14.82 -22.46
C ARG A 578 -11.28 13.58 -22.02
N TYR A 579 -11.26 13.33 -20.71
CA TYR A 579 -10.59 12.19 -20.09
C TYR A 579 -11.66 11.26 -19.52
N PRO A 580 -12.07 10.21 -20.25
CA PRO A 580 -13.09 9.29 -19.78
C PRO A 580 -12.57 8.46 -18.61
N LEU A 581 -13.43 8.28 -17.60
CA LEU A 581 -13.14 7.47 -16.41
C LEU A 581 -13.60 6.01 -16.59
N SER A 582 -13.87 5.58 -17.83
CA SER A 582 -14.31 4.22 -18.18
C SER A 582 -13.34 3.10 -17.79
N ALA A 583 -12.08 3.45 -17.47
CA ALA A 583 -11.07 2.52 -16.97
C ALA A 583 -11.17 2.28 -15.45
N VAL A 584 -11.98 3.06 -14.74
CA VAL A 584 -12.35 2.80 -13.35
C VAL A 584 -13.58 1.90 -13.35
N HIS A 585 -13.40 0.64 -12.97
CA HIS A 585 -14.44 -0.38 -13.08
C HIS A 585 -15.21 -0.57 -11.77
N GLU A 586 -14.55 -0.25 -10.67
CA GLU A 586 -15.07 -0.23 -9.32
C GLU A 586 -16.11 0.90 -9.18
N LYS A 587 -17.20 0.60 -8.49
CA LYS A 587 -18.19 1.62 -8.15
C LYS A 587 -17.80 2.29 -6.83
N MET A 588 -18.13 3.56 -6.70
CA MET A 588 -18.01 4.31 -5.46
C MET A 588 -19.21 3.98 -4.58
N GLU A 589 -18.97 3.41 -3.40
CA GLU A 589 -20.00 3.23 -2.38
C GLU A 589 -20.42 4.59 -1.79
N PRO A 590 -21.59 4.67 -1.11
CA PRO A 590 -21.94 5.86 -0.33
C PRO A 590 -20.80 6.24 0.63
N ASP A 591 -20.52 7.54 0.73
CA ASP A 591 -19.47 8.10 1.59
C ASP A 591 -18.04 7.63 1.28
N SER A 592 -17.82 7.05 0.09
CA SER A 592 -16.49 6.62 -0.36
C SER A 592 -15.78 7.67 -1.21
N TYR A 593 -14.46 7.50 -1.32
CA TYR A 593 -13.56 8.35 -2.11
C TYR A 593 -13.12 7.63 -3.39
N ALA A 594 -12.66 8.39 -4.37
CA ALA A 594 -11.99 7.88 -5.56
C ALA A 594 -10.92 8.89 -5.98
N LEU A 595 -9.65 8.51 -5.84
CA LEU A 595 -8.51 9.33 -6.17
C LEU A 595 -8.00 8.99 -7.56
N LEU A 596 -7.97 10.00 -8.43
CA LEU A 596 -7.53 9.88 -9.82
C LEU A 596 -6.14 10.50 -9.94
N THR A 597 -5.16 9.69 -10.34
CA THR A 597 -3.77 10.13 -10.52
C THR A 597 -3.13 9.50 -11.76
N LYS A 598 -2.03 10.07 -12.26
CA LYS A 598 -1.22 9.44 -13.32
C LYS A 598 -0.19 8.45 -12.77
N SER A 599 0.09 8.48 -11.47
CA SER A 599 1.00 7.55 -10.81
C SER A 599 0.58 7.32 -9.36
N LYS A 600 0.10 6.12 -9.06
CA LYS A 600 -0.25 5.69 -7.70
C LYS A 600 1.00 5.71 -6.82
N GLU A 601 2.13 5.25 -7.34
CA GLU A 601 3.43 5.30 -6.65
C GLU A 601 3.86 6.75 -6.35
N GLY A 602 3.66 7.68 -7.29
CA GLY A 602 3.94 9.10 -7.09
C GLY A 602 3.03 9.79 -6.07
N VAL A 603 1.91 9.20 -5.69
CA VAL A 603 1.09 9.67 -4.56
C VAL A 603 1.50 8.95 -3.27
N SER A 604 1.59 7.61 -3.30
CA SER A 604 1.91 6.79 -2.12
C SER A 604 3.30 7.02 -1.55
N SER A 605 4.23 7.55 -2.35
CA SER A 605 5.59 7.88 -1.90
C SER A 605 5.66 9.12 -1.02
N PHE A 606 4.62 9.97 -1.04
CA PHE A 606 4.61 11.26 -0.33
C PHE A 606 3.46 11.40 0.66
N TYR A 607 2.38 10.63 0.50
CA TYR A 607 1.20 10.71 1.35
C TYR A 607 0.81 9.34 1.88
N LEU A 608 0.31 9.30 3.11
CA LEU A 608 -0.25 8.10 3.72
C LEU A 608 -1.53 7.68 2.97
N LEU A 609 -1.61 6.44 2.49
CA LEU A 609 -2.80 5.87 1.87
C LEU A 609 -3.48 4.90 2.85
N LYS A 610 -4.57 5.32 3.49
CA LYS A 610 -5.35 4.45 4.38
C LYS A 610 -6.16 3.40 3.62
N SER A 611 -6.52 3.71 2.37
CA SER A 611 -7.31 2.86 1.50
C SER A 611 -6.72 2.87 0.09
N PRO A 612 -5.70 2.05 -0.20
CA PRO A 612 -5.06 2.02 -1.51
C PRO A 612 -6.01 1.64 -2.66
N ASP A 613 -7.13 0.96 -2.36
CA ASP A 613 -8.09 0.47 -3.35
C ASP A 613 -8.95 1.58 -3.97
N VAL A 614 -9.01 2.75 -3.32
CA VAL A 614 -9.69 3.93 -3.89
C VAL A 614 -8.75 4.79 -4.75
N VAL A 615 -7.50 4.38 -4.95
CA VAL A 615 -6.50 5.09 -5.76
C VAL A 615 -6.38 4.48 -7.15
N TYR A 616 -6.85 5.21 -8.15
CA TYR A 616 -6.91 4.81 -9.54
C TYR A 616 -5.82 5.51 -10.37
N GLU A 617 -4.87 4.72 -10.86
CA GLU A 617 -3.85 5.18 -11.79
C GLU A 617 -4.39 5.17 -13.22
N LEU A 618 -4.49 6.35 -13.84
CA LEU A 618 -5.01 6.52 -15.19
C LEU A 618 -3.89 7.02 -16.13
N PRO A 619 -3.72 6.42 -17.32
CA PRO A 619 -2.63 6.77 -18.23
C PRO A 619 -2.74 8.19 -18.79
N LYS A 620 -3.93 8.80 -18.71
CA LYS A 620 -4.20 10.16 -19.18
C LYS A 620 -5.19 10.85 -18.24
N LEU A 621 -4.79 12.01 -17.75
CA LEU A 621 -5.59 12.95 -16.97
C LEU A 621 -5.24 14.37 -17.40
N PRO A 622 -6.12 15.37 -17.16
CA PRO A 622 -5.76 16.77 -17.38
C PRO A 622 -4.57 17.15 -16.48
N ILE A 623 -3.78 18.11 -16.94
CA ILE A 623 -2.72 18.71 -16.13
C ILE A 623 -3.38 19.78 -15.26
N LEU A 624 -3.08 19.78 -13.97
CA LEU A 624 -3.59 20.75 -13.02
C LEU A 624 -2.66 21.97 -13.04
N ALA A 625 -3.24 23.17 -13.14
CA ALA A 625 -2.42 24.39 -13.16
C ALA A 625 -2.13 24.85 -11.72
N ASN A 626 -0.85 25.01 -11.36
CA ASN A 626 -0.42 25.44 -10.02
C ASN A 626 -1.01 26.79 -9.56
N THR A 627 -1.59 27.59 -10.47
CA THR A 627 -2.16 28.91 -10.17
C THR A 627 -3.68 28.90 -10.05
N SER A 628 -4.37 28.44 -11.10
CA SER A 628 -5.82 28.30 -11.12
C SER A 628 -6.26 27.53 -12.37
N SER A 629 -7.27 26.68 -12.23
CA SER A 629 -7.91 25.97 -13.34
C SER A 629 -9.37 25.68 -13.00
N SER A 630 -10.19 25.44 -14.02
CA SER A 630 -11.57 24.98 -13.87
C SER A 630 -11.65 23.52 -14.30
N LEU A 631 -11.87 22.61 -13.35
CA LEU A 631 -12.10 21.18 -13.62
C LEU A 631 -13.59 20.91 -13.66
N VAL A 632 -14.01 20.14 -14.67
CA VAL A 632 -15.41 19.76 -14.88
C VAL A 632 -15.49 18.24 -14.89
N LEU A 633 -16.30 17.68 -14.01
CA LEU A 633 -16.76 16.30 -14.03
C LEU A 633 -18.13 16.28 -14.71
N PHE A 634 -18.31 15.50 -15.77
CA PHE A 634 -19.55 15.48 -16.53
C PHE A 634 -19.85 14.09 -17.07
N ARG A 635 -21.14 13.83 -17.31
CA ARG A 635 -21.60 12.58 -17.93
C ARG A 635 -21.20 12.53 -19.39
N THR A 636 -20.58 11.43 -19.80
CA THR A 636 -20.07 11.27 -21.17
C THR A 636 -21.21 11.16 -22.20
N LYS A 637 -22.37 10.63 -21.80
CA LYS A 637 -23.53 10.39 -22.67
C LYS A 637 -24.18 11.67 -23.18
N ASP A 638 -24.37 12.65 -22.30
CA ASP A 638 -25.19 13.85 -22.56
C ASP A 638 -24.53 15.17 -22.13
N GLU A 639 -23.27 15.12 -21.67
CA GLU A 639 -22.47 16.27 -21.26
C GLU A 639 -23.02 17.03 -20.05
N CYS A 640 -23.94 16.42 -19.30
CA CYS A 640 -24.47 16.98 -18.08
C CYS A 640 -23.34 17.13 -17.03
N VAL A 641 -23.15 18.34 -16.52
CA VAL A 641 -22.14 18.62 -15.49
C VAL A 641 -22.59 18.01 -14.17
N VAL A 642 -21.76 17.11 -13.65
CA VAL A 642 -21.95 16.49 -12.34
C VAL A 642 -21.40 17.41 -11.26
N ASP A 643 -20.15 17.85 -11.38
CA ASP A 643 -19.56 18.87 -10.50
C ASP A 643 -18.51 19.67 -11.26
N GLU A 644 -18.27 20.91 -10.83
CA GLU A 644 -17.26 21.79 -11.40
C GLU A 644 -16.57 22.56 -10.28
N VAL A 645 -15.24 22.62 -10.32
CA VAL A 645 -14.42 23.37 -9.36
C VAL A 645 -13.47 24.31 -10.10
N SER A 646 -13.56 25.61 -9.81
CA SER A 646 -12.67 26.65 -10.33
C SER A 646 -11.67 27.06 -9.25
N TYR A 647 -10.70 26.20 -8.97
CA TYR A 647 -9.77 26.41 -7.87
C TYR A 647 -8.74 27.49 -8.20
N SER A 648 -8.19 28.09 -7.14
CA SER A 648 -7.01 28.94 -7.21
C SER A 648 -6.04 28.59 -6.09
N SER A 649 -4.74 28.69 -6.35
CA SER A 649 -3.73 28.54 -5.30
C SER A 649 -3.80 29.61 -4.21
N LYS A 650 -4.63 30.64 -4.37
CA LYS A 650 -4.99 31.59 -3.31
C LYS A 650 -5.94 31.01 -2.25
N TRP A 651 -6.53 29.84 -2.49
CA TRP A 651 -7.41 29.16 -1.53
C TRP A 651 -6.62 28.41 -0.45
N HIS A 652 -5.31 28.19 -0.66
CA HIS A 652 -4.43 27.74 0.43
C HIS A 652 -4.43 28.74 1.57
N ALA A 653 -4.29 28.24 2.80
CA ALA A 653 -4.15 29.07 3.99
C ALA A 653 -2.99 30.07 3.81
N SER A 654 -3.18 31.32 4.23
CA SER A 654 -2.18 32.40 4.04
C SER A 654 -0.84 32.15 4.74
N SER A 655 -0.82 31.23 5.70
CA SER A 655 0.37 30.72 6.40
C SER A 655 1.24 29.84 5.50
N ILE A 656 0.67 29.16 4.51
CA ILE A 656 1.40 28.30 3.57
C ILE A 656 2.14 29.16 2.55
N LYS A 657 3.45 29.29 2.73
CA LYS A 657 4.35 30.06 1.85
C LYS A 657 4.87 29.23 0.69
N ASP A 658 5.14 27.95 0.94
CA ASP A 658 5.46 26.96 -0.07
C ASP A 658 4.28 26.01 -0.20
N ARG A 659 3.70 25.94 -1.39
CA ARG A 659 2.49 25.15 -1.69
C ARG A 659 2.84 23.79 -2.30
N LYS A 660 4.13 23.56 -2.55
CA LYS A 660 4.60 22.31 -3.11
C LYS A 660 4.34 21.16 -2.15
N GLY A 661 3.63 20.16 -2.64
CA GLY A 661 3.19 19.00 -1.90
C GLY A 661 2.04 19.27 -0.92
N VAL A 662 1.35 20.40 -1.05
CA VAL A 662 0.21 20.73 -0.19
C VAL A 662 -1.09 20.65 -0.99
N ALA A 663 -1.99 19.76 -0.59
CA ALA A 663 -3.28 19.61 -1.22
C ALA A 663 -4.27 20.72 -0.80
N LEU A 664 -5.18 21.06 -1.71
CA LEU A 664 -6.39 21.82 -1.42
C LEU A 664 -7.49 20.84 -1.05
N GLU A 665 -7.93 20.90 0.20
CA GLU A 665 -8.99 20.07 0.74
C GLU A 665 -10.29 20.87 0.87
N ARG A 666 -11.40 20.23 0.54
CA ARG A 666 -12.74 20.72 0.84
C ARG A 666 -13.04 20.53 2.34
N ILE A 667 -13.60 21.56 2.97
CA ILE A 667 -13.93 21.55 4.41
C ILE A 667 -15.24 20.79 4.66
N HIS A 668 -16.26 20.98 3.82
CA HIS A 668 -17.52 20.24 3.91
C HIS A 668 -18.05 19.87 2.51
N PRO A 669 -18.33 18.58 2.23
CA PRO A 669 -18.81 18.13 0.93
C PRO A 669 -20.22 18.67 0.60
N ASP A 670 -21.07 18.91 1.61
CA ASP A 670 -22.41 19.48 1.41
C ASP A 670 -22.46 21.01 1.20
N MET A 671 -21.36 21.72 1.43
CA MET A 671 -21.27 23.15 1.14
C MET A 671 -20.92 23.37 -0.34
N GLU A 672 -21.23 24.53 -0.92
CA GLU A 672 -21.02 24.79 -2.35
C GLU A 672 -19.56 24.56 -2.81
N THR A 673 -19.37 23.80 -3.90
CA THR A 673 -18.04 23.48 -4.48
C THR A 673 -17.27 24.75 -4.86
N GLN A 674 -17.96 25.77 -5.35
CA GLN A 674 -17.36 27.01 -5.85
C GLN A 674 -17.07 28.04 -4.76
N ASN A 675 -17.48 27.80 -3.51
CA ASN A 675 -17.21 28.72 -2.41
C ASN A 675 -15.74 28.59 -1.97
N PRO A 676 -14.89 29.63 -2.14
CA PRO A 676 -13.50 29.59 -1.71
C PRO A 676 -13.33 29.33 -0.20
N ALA A 677 -14.31 29.75 0.61
CA ALA A 677 -14.32 29.53 2.05
C ALA A 677 -14.65 28.07 2.42
N ASN A 678 -14.96 27.22 1.45
CA ASN A 678 -15.13 25.78 1.67
C ASN A 678 -13.87 24.99 1.29
N TRP A 679 -12.76 25.66 0.99
CA TRP A 679 -11.50 25.02 0.62
C TRP A 679 -10.36 25.63 1.42
N THR A 680 -9.42 24.79 1.84
CA THR A 680 -8.17 25.26 2.46
C THR A 680 -7.05 24.24 2.29
N SER A 681 -5.89 24.51 2.87
CA SER A 681 -4.75 23.59 2.81
C SER A 681 -4.94 22.38 3.71
N ALA A 682 -4.54 21.21 3.25
CA ALA A 682 -4.35 20.04 4.10
C ALA A 682 -3.39 20.34 5.27
N THR A 683 -3.62 19.71 6.42
CA THR A 683 -2.77 19.87 7.61
C THR A 683 -1.41 19.19 7.44
N GLU A 684 -0.37 19.76 8.06
CA GLU A 684 0.95 19.13 8.15
C GLU A 684 0.90 17.76 8.85
N THR A 685 0.05 17.61 9.87
CA THR A 685 -0.11 16.36 10.63
C THR A 685 -0.75 15.24 9.83
N ALA A 686 -1.52 15.56 8.79
CA ALA A 686 -2.01 14.59 7.82
C ALA A 686 -0.97 14.29 6.72
N GLY A 687 0.21 14.92 6.76
CA GLY A 687 1.22 14.80 5.71
C GLY A 687 0.96 15.71 4.51
N TYR A 688 0.27 16.84 4.71
CA TYR A 688 -0.07 17.82 3.66
C TYR A 688 -1.00 17.31 2.55
N GLY A 689 -1.69 16.19 2.77
CA GLY A 689 -2.80 15.69 1.95
C GLY A 689 -3.46 14.45 2.55
N THR A 690 -4.71 14.18 2.21
CA THR A 690 -5.50 13.03 2.70
C THR A 690 -6.00 12.10 1.60
N PRO A 691 -5.13 11.70 0.65
CA PRO A 691 -5.54 10.91 -0.50
C PRO A 691 -6.20 9.58 -0.10
N GLY A 692 -7.46 9.42 -0.49
CA GLY A 692 -8.28 8.23 -0.34
C GLY A 692 -9.06 8.14 0.98
N TYR A 693 -9.11 9.21 1.79
CA TYR A 693 -9.87 9.22 3.04
C TYR A 693 -10.30 10.64 3.43
N ARG A 694 -11.04 10.77 4.54
CA ARG A 694 -11.61 12.05 4.98
C ARG A 694 -10.56 13.15 5.14
N ASN A 695 -10.83 14.30 4.49
CA ASN A 695 -10.05 15.55 4.59
C ASN A 695 -9.72 15.95 6.02
N SER A 696 -8.49 16.38 6.23
CA SER A 696 -7.97 16.80 7.53
C SER A 696 -8.62 18.07 8.07
N GLN A 697 -9.21 18.88 7.19
CA GLN A 697 -9.93 20.11 7.54
C GLN A 697 -11.44 19.90 7.74
N TYR A 698 -11.93 18.66 7.67
CA TYR A 698 -13.36 18.35 7.76
C TYR A 698 -13.97 18.77 9.10
N GLY A 699 -15.07 19.53 9.06
CA GLY A 699 -15.83 19.93 10.26
C GLY A 699 -15.40 21.25 10.92
N ILE A 700 -14.46 22.00 10.33
CA ILE A 700 -14.13 23.36 10.77
C ILE A 700 -15.21 24.32 10.26
N SER A 701 -16.17 24.65 11.11
CA SER A 701 -17.20 25.63 10.80
C SER A 701 -16.58 27.04 10.68
N ASN A 702 -16.36 27.48 9.43
CA ASN A 702 -16.03 28.84 8.99
C ASN A 702 -14.53 29.24 9.03
N PRO A 703 -13.88 29.49 7.86
CA PRO A 703 -12.49 29.96 7.79
C PRO A 703 -12.24 31.38 8.32
N GLU A 704 -13.28 32.17 8.57
CA GLU A 704 -13.15 33.46 9.25
C GLU A 704 -12.79 33.31 10.74
N ASP A 705 -12.88 32.10 11.29
CA ASP A 705 -12.46 31.74 12.65
C ASP A 705 -11.16 30.91 12.68
N ALA A 706 -10.22 31.17 11.76
CA ALA A 706 -8.93 30.46 11.64
C ALA A 706 -8.04 30.40 12.91
N THR A 707 -8.40 31.12 13.97
CA THR A 707 -7.78 30.96 15.30
C THR A 707 -8.66 30.06 16.16
N GLY A 708 -8.13 28.90 16.56
CA GLY A 708 -8.78 27.82 17.30
C GLY A 708 -7.80 26.89 18.05
N ILE A 709 -8.24 26.30 19.15
CA ILE A 709 -7.54 25.22 19.87
C ILE A 709 -8.53 24.17 20.36
N ASP A 710 -8.16 22.90 20.23
CA ASP A 710 -8.99 21.75 20.59
C ASP A 710 -8.84 21.28 22.03
N ALA A 711 -9.85 20.53 22.48
CA ALA A 711 -9.79 19.87 23.77
C ALA A 711 -8.74 18.74 23.72
N PRO A 712 -8.12 18.39 24.86
CA PRO A 712 -7.20 17.26 24.93
C PRO A 712 -7.85 15.96 24.43
N ALA A 713 -7.26 15.34 23.42
CA ALA A 713 -7.66 14.05 22.86
C ALA A 713 -6.69 12.95 23.32
N TRP A 714 -7.22 11.82 23.79
CA TRP A 714 -6.43 10.70 24.31
C TRP A 714 -5.77 9.89 23.18
N ILE A 715 -4.50 9.57 23.35
CA ILE A 715 -3.72 8.71 22.46
C ILE A 715 -3.37 7.42 23.21
N GLU A 716 -4.02 6.32 22.84
CA GLU A 716 -3.90 5.03 23.54
C GLU A 716 -2.47 4.46 23.46
N GLU A 717 -1.87 4.46 22.27
CA GLU A 717 -0.52 3.93 22.01
C GLU A 717 0.57 4.67 22.81
N GLY A 718 0.35 5.95 23.09
CA GLY A 718 1.32 6.82 23.77
C GLY A 718 1.04 7.05 25.25
N ARG A 719 -0.18 6.78 25.72
CA ARG A 719 -0.68 7.16 27.06
C ARG A 719 -0.51 8.64 27.41
N TYR A 720 -0.86 9.51 26.46
CA TYR A 720 -0.90 10.96 26.67
C TYR A 720 -2.04 11.61 25.89
N TYR A 721 -2.29 12.89 26.16
CA TYR A 721 -3.25 13.72 25.47
C TYR A 721 -2.56 14.67 24.49
N ILE A 722 -3.21 14.89 23.34
CA ILE A 722 -2.81 15.89 22.34
C ILE A 722 -3.84 17.01 22.27
N LEU A 723 -3.36 18.25 22.17
CA LEU A 723 -4.17 19.44 21.91
C LEU A 723 -3.69 20.08 20.61
N SER A 724 -4.52 20.02 19.57
CA SER A 724 -4.24 20.63 18.27
C SER A 724 -4.69 22.09 18.25
N TYR A 725 -3.95 22.97 17.57
CA TYR A 725 -4.32 24.37 17.38
C TYR A 725 -3.97 24.88 15.98
N LEU A 726 -4.72 25.89 15.54
CA LEU A 726 -4.53 26.66 14.31
C LEU A 726 -4.74 28.14 14.63
N LEU A 727 -3.89 29.02 14.11
CA LEU A 727 -3.91 30.46 14.36
C LEU A 727 -3.94 31.23 13.04
N ASP A 728 -4.65 32.37 13.06
CA ASP A 728 -4.77 33.26 11.91
C ASP A 728 -3.44 33.94 11.54
N THR A 729 -2.59 34.20 12.53
CA THR A 729 -1.32 34.89 12.39
C THR A 729 -0.28 34.34 13.38
N PRO A 730 1.02 34.40 13.05
CA PRO A 730 2.07 34.01 13.98
C PRO A 730 2.18 34.98 15.16
N GLY A 731 2.66 34.49 16.30
CA GLY A 731 2.98 35.34 17.46
C GLY A 731 1.97 35.31 18.61
N TYR A 732 0.99 34.40 18.58
CA TYR A 732 0.16 34.15 19.77
C TYR A 732 0.93 33.37 20.82
N TYR A 733 0.59 33.67 22.06
CA TYR A 733 0.94 32.90 23.22
C TYR A 733 -0.27 32.15 23.75
N CYS A 734 -0.03 31.00 24.37
CA CYS A 734 -1.06 30.13 24.92
C CYS A 734 -0.92 29.94 26.43
N ARG A 735 -2.06 29.95 27.11
CA ARG A 735 -2.24 29.41 28.46
C ARG A 735 -3.31 28.34 28.42
N ALA A 736 -2.99 27.13 28.81
CA ALA A 736 -3.87 25.97 28.76
C ALA A 736 -3.88 25.26 30.13
N PHE A 737 -5.07 25.09 30.70
CA PHE A 737 -5.28 24.52 32.02
C PHE A 737 -6.41 23.51 32.03
N VAL A 738 -6.36 22.58 32.97
CA VAL A 738 -7.43 21.60 33.23
C VAL A 738 -8.06 21.90 34.59
N TYR A 739 -9.39 21.83 34.64
CA TYR A 739 -10.19 22.03 35.84
C TYR A 739 -11.04 20.78 36.11
N ASP A 740 -11.25 20.44 37.37
CA ASP A 740 -12.26 19.46 37.75
C ASP A 740 -13.68 20.02 37.55
N ILE A 741 -14.70 19.15 37.63
CA ILE A 741 -16.12 19.56 37.47
C ILE A 741 -16.60 20.56 38.53
N SER A 742 -15.86 20.73 39.63
CA SER A 742 -16.16 21.74 40.66
C SER A 742 -15.57 23.12 40.31
N GLY A 743 -14.84 23.23 39.19
CA GLY A 743 -14.23 24.46 38.72
C GLY A 743 -12.88 24.78 39.39
N ARG A 744 -12.27 23.81 40.07
CA ARG A 744 -10.92 23.97 40.65
C ARG A 744 -9.88 23.56 39.61
N ARG A 745 -8.85 24.40 39.42
CA ARG A 745 -7.73 24.11 38.52
C ARG A 745 -6.93 22.92 39.07
N VAL A 746 -6.77 21.87 38.26
CA VAL A 746 -6.07 20.64 38.64
C VAL A 746 -4.78 20.42 37.86
N ALA A 747 -4.67 20.85 36.60
CA ALA A 747 -3.44 20.72 35.82
C ALA A 747 -3.13 21.95 34.96
N GLU A 748 -1.86 22.09 34.59
CA GLU A 748 -1.31 23.12 33.70
C GLU A 748 -0.64 22.42 32.53
N ILE A 749 -1.16 22.64 31.32
CA ILE A 749 -0.68 22.02 30.08
C ILE A 749 0.36 22.95 29.43
N ALA A 750 0.02 24.23 29.36
CA ALA A 750 0.92 25.25 28.84
C ALA A 750 0.68 26.57 29.57
N ASN A 751 1.73 27.34 29.80
CA ASN A 751 1.62 28.64 30.43
C ASN A 751 2.60 29.61 29.78
N HIS A 752 2.05 30.57 29.05
CA HIS A 752 2.83 31.54 28.28
C HIS A 752 3.66 30.90 27.15
N ALA A 753 3.18 29.79 26.59
CA ALA A 753 3.87 29.11 25.48
C ALA A 753 3.68 29.89 24.18
N LEU A 754 4.78 30.28 23.52
CA LEU A 754 4.72 30.87 22.17
C LEU A 754 4.34 29.77 21.17
N LEU A 755 3.30 30.02 20.37
CA LEU A 755 2.79 29.05 19.42
C LEU A 755 3.18 29.40 17.98
N GLY A 756 3.38 28.36 17.16
CA GLY A 756 3.40 28.49 15.70
C GLY A 756 2.00 28.78 15.16
N THR A 757 1.85 29.05 13.85
CA THR A 757 0.52 29.25 13.26
C THR A 757 -0.35 28.00 13.24
N SER A 758 0.24 26.84 13.45
CA SER A 758 -0.43 25.55 13.68
C SER A 758 0.51 24.67 14.50
N GLY A 759 -0.04 23.67 15.18
CA GLY A 759 0.78 22.70 15.91
C GLY A 759 0.00 21.93 16.97
N GLN A 760 0.75 21.22 17.81
CA GLN A 760 0.20 20.41 18.90
C GLN A 760 0.89 20.72 20.22
N LEU A 761 0.16 20.55 21.32
CA LEU A 761 0.70 20.49 22.69
C LEU A 761 0.39 19.10 23.25
N THR A 762 1.34 18.52 23.99
CA THR A 762 1.16 17.21 24.65
C THR A 762 0.99 17.37 26.15
N TRP A 763 0.22 16.46 26.76
CA TRP A 763 0.04 16.40 28.20
C TRP A 763 -0.21 14.95 28.63
N ASP A 764 0.55 14.45 29.59
CA ASP A 764 0.51 13.05 30.06
C ASP A 764 -0.67 12.71 31.01
N GLY A 765 -1.65 13.61 31.13
CA GLY A 765 -2.78 13.44 32.04
C GLY A 765 -2.43 13.68 33.51
N THR A 766 -1.22 14.18 33.83
CA THR A 766 -0.78 14.36 35.21
C THR A 766 -1.07 15.76 35.77
N ALA A 767 -1.28 15.80 37.09
CA ALA A 767 -1.42 16.98 37.91
C ALA A 767 -0.44 16.89 39.08
N SER A 768 0.53 17.81 39.16
CA SER A 768 1.56 17.80 40.21
C SER A 768 2.27 16.43 40.35
N GLY A 769 2.59 15.80 39.21
CA GLY A 769 3.30 14.52 39.14
C GLY A 769 2.46 13.26 39.40
N HIS A 770 1.13 13.38 39.49
CA HIS A 770 0.22 12.23 39.66
C HIS A 770 -0.83 12.22 38.56
N HIS A 771 -1.17 11.06 38.02
CA HIS A 771 -2.26 10.93 37.05
C HIS A 771 -3.59 11.37 37.67
N LEU A 772 -4.35 12.15 36.91
CA LEU A 772 -5.72 12.47 37.26
C LEU A 772 -6.58 11.20 37.22
N LYS A 773 -7.64 11.18 38.03
CA LYS A 773 -8.57 10.04 38.05
C LYS A 773 -9.40 10.05 36.77
N ALA A 774 -9.76 8.87 36.28
CA ALA A 774 -10.69 8.73 35.18
C ALA A 774 -12.01 9.49 35.47
N GLY A 775 -12.49 10.26 34.50
CA GLY A 775 -13.70 11.06 34.65
C GLY A 775 -13.74 12.30 33.75
N ALA A 776 -14.82 13.07 33.86
CA ALA A 776 -15.00 14.29 33.08
C ALA A 776 -14.23 15.47 33.69
N TYR A 777 -13.55 16.23 32.84
CA TYR A 777 -12.82 17.44 33.19
C TYR A 777 -13.15 18.59 32.23
N ILE A 778 -12.79 19.79 32.65
CA ILE A 778 -12.97 21.02 31.87
C ILE A 778 -11.59 21.49 31.39
N PHE A 779 -11.42 21.54 30.09
CA PHE A 779 -10.29 22.18 29.44
C PHE A 779 -10.56 23.68 29.25
N TYR A 780 -9.57 24.50 29.58
CA TYR A 780 -9.61 25.94 29.37
C TYR A 780 -8.31 26.43 28.73
N ALA A 781 -8.43 27.15 27.62
CA ALA A 781 -7.29 27.78 26.96
C ALA A 781 -7.52 29.27 26.64
N GLU A 782 -6.47 30.07 26.77
CA GLU A 782 -6.39 31.44 26.31
C GLU A 782 -5.29 31.55 25.26
N LEU A 783 -5.67 31.95 24.04
CA LEU A 783 -4.76 32.33 22.97
C LEU A 783 -4.72 33.86 22.94
N TYR A 784 -3.55 34.47 23.14
CA TYR A 784 -3.41 35.93 23.11
C TYR A 784 -2.20 36.37 22.30
N HIS A 785 -2.41 37.36 21.44
CA HIS A 785 -1.39 37.99 20.61
C HIS A 785 -1.00 39.36 21.21
N PRO A 786 0.29 39.74 21.26
CA PRO A 786 0.74 41.03 21.80
C PRO A 786 0.10 42.27 21.15
N ALA A 787 -0.42 42.13 19.92
CA ALA A 787 -1.16 43.18 19.23
C ALA A 787 -2.61 43.39 19.72
N GLY A 788 -3.07 42.62 20.72
CA GLY A 788 -4.35 42.84 21.41
C GLY A 788 -5.45 41.82 21.13
N ASN A 789 -5.23 40.86 20.23
CA ASN A 789 -6.20 39.78 19.97
C ASN A 789 -6.14 38.74 21.09
N MET A 790 -7.29 38.36 21.65
CA MET A 790 -7.39 37.30 22.65
C MET A 790 -8.64 36.46 22.40
N LYS A 791 -8.46 35.14 22.26
CA LYS A 791 -9.55 34.16 22.17
C LYS A 791 -9.48 33.20 23.35
N LYS A 792 -10.65 32.81 23.88
CA LYS A 792 -10.78 31.91 25.03
C LYS A 792 -11.62 30.70 24.65
N TYR A 793 -11.15 29.53 25.06
CA TYR A 793 -11.78 28.25 24.78
C TYR A 793 -12.08 27.56 26.09
N LYS A 794 -13.29 27.03 26.21
CA LYS A 794 -13.71 26.22 27.34
C LYS A 794 -14.46 25.01 26.79
N LYS A 795 -13.85 23.83 26.90
CA LYS A 795 -14.39 22.57 26.35
C LYS A 795 -14.39 21.50 27.46
N THR A 796 -15.26 20.51 27.36
CA THR A 796 -15.29 19.34 28.25
C THR A 796 -14.61 18.16 27.58
N PHE A 797 -13.88 17.35 28.34
CA PHE A 797 -13.23 16.13 27.82
C PHE A 797 -13.14 15.06 28.92
N LEU A 798 -12.80 13.83 28.52
CA LEU A 798 -12.63 12.70 29.43
C LEU A 798 -11.15 12.46 29.70
N VAL A 799 -10.81 12.29 30.98
CA VAL A 799 -9.55 11.68 31.40
C VAL A 799 -9.78 10.18 31.57
N TYR A 800 -8.85 9.37 31.06
CA TYR A 800 -8.87 7.91 31.04
C TYR A 800 -7.90 7.34 32.05
#